data_AF-A0A9W9CKE9-F1
#
_entry.id   AF-A0A9W9CKE9-F1
#
_cell.length_a   1.000
_cell.length_b   1.000
_cell.length_c   1.000
_cell.angle_alpha   90.00
_cell.angle_beta   90.00
_cell.angle_gamma   90.00
#
_symmetry.space_group_name_H-M   'P 1'
#
loop_
_entity.id
_entity.type
_entity.pdbx_description
1 polymer ?
#
loop_
_entity_poly.entity_id
_entity_poly.type
_entity_poly.pdbx_seq_one_letter_code
_entity_poly.pdbx_strand_id
1 'polypeptide(L)'
;MAGIKRKSVVPSAAESKTKTKKAKVEKPTSKRDSKHEVKPLKKSKKVQEESSEDFDDSDSSEQENGTHDFQADEDEDEDMSDADSGEGEELETTKQDGKAHKRKDEQKSKTNAPDSKLSELNSNNSREAHAKQKALAKERKAAKPNADIIERTKKLWEKLRLKSHIEKDERKKLVKELFEIITGRVKDFVFKHDSVRVIQTAIKYSTMEQRRMIARELKGEYKVLAEGKYSKFLIAKLVEKGDPEIRDLVITEFYGHVKRMINHPEAAWIVDDIYRQIATQEQKNRLLREWYGPEFSIKGLAIQGTDSGELSVILAESPEKRKPVMSYLENQINSLIQKKLTGFTMLHDAMLQYFLVCEPGTEQANDFLEHLKPDPTLKEGEEADNVDLLKNLAFTKSGSRLMSLCFAYGTAKDRKIFLRPYKDTIETMAYDVHAHHVLLAALAVTDDTKLSSKSIYSELLPSNDTLPEKVINMVNDARARTVLLYPFAADAKWLLDDNTRERLAELYTIRQKTSKKDPNTRLQEIAKNIEPQLLSAITARAADFASFSFGLQFMGEVLVGAPEVEPSKRKEALAEVARLSQSILDAALPASAGDNKATSHGKNMLKTLVQGGKFDPSTKKVVPVEPALGFAVLFWNEIKSNVVDWATGQGSFVIVALTEAENFDKKDEVLKALKKAKKQLEAAANPTGGQEVEAKSKNQKKGDKAPVTIRGNAGARILLEKL
;
A
#
# COMPACT_ATOMS: atom_id res chain seq x y z
N MET A 1 10.83 -9.83 -64.15
CA MET A 1 10.41 -9.64 -65.56
C MET A 1 8.95 -9.17 -65.60
N ALA A 2 8.31 -9.02 -66.77
CA ALA A 2 6.92 -8.57 -66.91
C ALA A 2 5.92 -9.49 -66.17
N GLY A 3 4.68 -9.09 -65.82
CA GLY A 3 3.89 -7.87 -66.04
C GLY A 3 2.49 -8.06 -65.37
N ILE A 4 1.42 -7.29 -65.61
CA ILE A 4 1.22 -6.11 -66.46
C ILE A 4 -0.11 -5.39 -66.04
N LYS A 5 -0.11 -4.04 -65.87
CA LYS A 5 -1.23 -3.06 -66.10
C LYS A 5 -2.61 -3.25 -65.38
N ARG A 6 -3.41 -2.21 -65.03
CA ARG A 6 -3.30 -0.73 -65.07
C ARG A 6 -4.40 -0.06 -64.20
N LYS A 7 -4.09 1.14 -63.66
CA LYS A 7 -4.83 2.45 -63.71
C LYS A 7 -6.36 2.43 -63.99
N SER A 8 -7.23 3.33 -63.46
CA SER A 8 -7.15 4.55 -62.59
C SER A 8 -8.60 5.02 -62.27
N VAL A 9 -9.01 6.13 -61.61
CA VAL A 9 -8.42 7.46 -61.29
C VAL A 9 -8.93 7.99 -59.91
N VAL A 10 -9.18 9.30 -59.76
CA VAL A 10 -9.68 10.13 -58.63
C VAL A 10 -10.37 11.39 -59.25
N PRO A 11 -10.94 12.38 -58.53
CA PRO A 11 -11.70 12.44 -57.27
C PRO A 11 -13.07 13.20 -57.41
N SER A 12 -13.87 13.33 -56.33
CA SER A 12 -14.27 14.65 -55.71
C SER A 12 -15.65 14.70 -55.00
N ALA A 13 -15.77 15.71 -54.13
CA ALA A 13 -16.91 16.45 -53.55
C ALA A 13 -18.38 16.22 -54.04
N ALA A 14 -19.44 16.56 -53.28
CA ALA A 14 -19.65 16.92 -51.86
C ALA A 14 -21.18 17.08 -51.56
N GLU A 15 -21.51 17.74 -50.44
CA GLU A 15 -22.80 18.34 -50.05
C GLU A 15 -23.89 17.48 -49.37
N SER A 16 -24.89 18.18 -48.80
CA SER A 16 -25.75 17.76 -47.68
C SER A 16 -27.23 18.08 -47.93
N LYS A 17 -28.14 17.51 -47.12
CA LYS A 17 -29.42 18.15 -46.74
C LYS A 17 -30.07 17.56 -45.49
N THR A 18 -30.59 18.45 -44.64
CA THR A 18 -31.44 18.17 -43.46
C THR A 18 -32.86 18.72 -43.65
N LYS A 19 -33.92 18.15 -43.02
CA LYS A 19 -34.97 18.91 -42.27
C LYS A 19 -36.16 18.10 -41.66
N THR A 20 -36.26 18.16 -40.32
CA THR A 20 -37.42 18.54 -39.45
C THR A 20 -38.82 17.85 -39.42
N LYS A 21 -39.15 17.33 -38.21
CA LYS A 21 -40.28 17.68 -37.28
C LYS A 21 -41.79 17.32 -37.54
N LYS A 22 -42.39 16.66 -36.52
CA LYS A 22 -43.76 16.85 -35.92
C LYS A 22 -45.02 16.42 -36.75
N ALA A 23 -46.21 16.08 -36.18
CA ALA A 23 -46.63 15.71 -34.80
C ALA A 23 -48.08 15.12 -34.68
N LYS A 24 -48.33 14.33 -33.61
CA LYS A 24 -49.51 14.22 -32.68
C LYS A 24 -50.97 13.99 -33.16
N VAL A 25 -51.64 12.98 -32.54
CA VAL A 25 -53.12 12.75 -32.42
C VAL A 25 -53.44 12.18 -30.99
N GLU A 26 -54.71 12.03 -30.55
CA GLU A 26 -55.13 11.63 -29.17
C GLU A 26 -56.51 10.90 -29.04
N LYS A 27 -56.67 10.10 -27.95
CA LYS A 27 -57.93 9.74 -27.21
C LYS A 27 -58.97 8.77 -27.84
N PRO A 28 -60.00 8.22 -27.12
CA PRO A 28 -60.64 8.60 -25.81
C PRO A 28 -60.78 7.50 -24.68
N THR A 29 -60.54 7.75 -23.37
CA THR A 29 -61.43 8.16 -22.21
C THR A 29 -62.66 7.27 -21.89
N SER A 30 -63.14 6.95 -20.65
CA SER A 30 -62.93 7.37 -19.21
C SER A 30 -63.39 6.23 -18.22
N LYS A 31 -63.96 6.29 -16.97
CA LYS A 31 -64.63 7.31 -16.10
C LYS A 31 -65.01 6.78 -14.66
N ARG A 32 -64.71 7.51 -13.54
CA ARG A 32 -65.42 7.60 -12.20
C ARG A 32 -65.67 6.34 -11.29
N ASP A 33 -65.90 6.37 -9.95
CA ASP A 33 -65.81 7.40 -8.87
C ASP A 33 -65.76 6.85 -7.39
N SER A 34 -64.93 7.47 -6.52
CA SER A 34 -65.18 7.84 -5.08
C SER A 34 -65.15 6.87 -3.84
N LYS A 35 -64.72 7.47 -2.70
CA LYS A 35 -65.05 7.28 -1.23
C LYS A 35 -64.16 6.48 -0.22
N HIS A 36 -63.45 7.27 0.61
CA HIS A 36 -63.28 7.28 2.11
C HIS A 36 -63.31 6.01 3.01
N GLU A 37 -62.30 5.93 3.90
CA GLU A 37 -62.24 5.48 5.33
C GLU A 37 -62.93 4.17 5.80
N VAL A 38 -62.45 3.40 6.79
CA VAL A 38 -62.18 3.73 8.21
C VAL A 38 -61.21 2.70 8.87
N LYS A 39 -60.40 3.09 9.87
CA LYS A 39 -59.59 2.23 10.80
C LYS A 39 -60.47 1.76 11.99
N PRO A 40 -60.28 0.60 12.70
CA PRO A 40 -58.98 0.28 13.35
C PRO A 40 -58.62 -1.17 13.86
N LEU A 41 -57.36 -1.32 14.29
CA LEU A 41 -56.82 -2.10 15.45
C LEU A 41 -56.82 -3.66 15.58
N LYS A 42 -55.57 -4.18 15.74
CA LYS A 42 -55.05 -5.24 16.68
C LYS A 42 -55.20 -6.77 16.42
N LYS A 43 -54.03 -7.40 16.18
CA LYS A 43 -53.48 -8.71 16.68
C LYS A 43 -54.40 -9.97 16.64
N SER A 44 -54.00 -11.11 16.06
CA SER A 44 -52.84 -11.93 16.49
C SER A 44 -52.59 -13.24 15.67
N LYS A 45 -51.35 -13.78 15.73
CA LYS A 45 -50.87 -15.18 15.50
C LYS A 45 -51.02 -15.89 14.11
N LYS A 46 -49.87 -16.43 13.65
CA LYS A 46 -49.53 -17.72 12.97
C LYS A 46 -50.64 -18.67 12.46
N VAL A 47 -50.49 -19.48 11.40
CA VAL A 47 -49.48 -19.66 10.29
C VAL A 47 -50.08 -20.67 9.26
N GLN A 48 -49.57 -20.67 8.00
CA GLN A 48 -49.69 -21.61 6.84
C GLN A 48 -50.02 -20.81 5.55
N GLU A 49 -49.29 -20.90 4.42
CA GLU A 49 -49.06 -22.03 3.47
C GLU A 49 -50.35 -22.34 2.66
N GLU A 50 -50.36 -22.44 1.32
CA GLU A 50 -49.28 -22.65 0.33
C GLU A 50 -49.32 -21.72 -0.93
N SER A 51 -48.12 -21.48 -1.48
CA SER A 51 -47.66 -21.37 -2.89
C SER A 51 -48.54 -20.96 -4.10
N SER A 52 -48.01 -20.04 -4.92
CA SER A 52 -47.89 -20.17 -6.39
C SER A 52 -46.80 -19.25 -6.97
N GLU A 53 -46.24 -19.62 -8.12
CA GLU A 53 -45.24 -18.97 -9.00
C GLU A 53 -45.40 -17.42 -9.16
N ASP A 54 -44.38 -16.60 -9.54
CA ASP A 54 -43.43 -16.78 -10.64
C ASP A 54 -42.23 -15.76 -10.69
N PHE A 55 -41.19 -16.08 -11.49
CA PHE A 55 -40.07 -15.28 -12.09
C PHE A 55 -39.10 -14.31 -11.35
N ASP A 56 -37.80 -14.55 -11.65
CA ASP A 56 -36.60 -13.69 -11.85
C ASP A 56 -36.50 -12.23 -11.31
N ASP A 57 -35.38 -11.93 -10.64
CA ASP A 57 -34.23 -11.28 -11.31
C ASP A 57 -32.89 -11.65 -10.61
N SER A 58 -31.75 -11.39 -11.26
CA SER A 58 -30.40 -11.87 -10.90
C SER A 58 -29.46 -10.71 -10.52
N ASP A 59 -28.91 -10.72 -9.30
CA ASP A 59 -27.84 -9.79 -8.88
C ASP A 59 -26.62 -10.52 -8.30
N SER A 60 -25.52 -9.79 -8.24
CA SER A 60 -24.13 -10.21 -8.23
C SER A 60 -23.48 -10.27 -6.84
N SER A 61 -22.39 -11.03 -6.73
CA SER A 61 -21.06 -10.46 -6.47
C SER A 61 -19.97 -11.54 -6.46
N GLU A 62 -18.79 -11.20 -6.94
CA GLU A 62 -17.62 -12.08 -7.00
C GLU A 62 -16.74 -11.84 -5.76
N GLN A 63 -16.08 -12.89 -5.24
CA GLN A 63 -15.22 -12.77 -4.06
C GLN A 63 -13.78 -12.44 -4.44
N GLU A 64 -13.35 -11.19 -4.24
CA GLU A 64 -11.94 -10.81 -4.31
C GLU A 64 -11.12 -11.46 -3.17
N ASN A 65 -9.95 -12.01 -3.50
CA ASN A 65 -9.01 -12.54 -2.51
C ASN A 65 -8.19 -11.40 -1.88
N GLY A 66 -8.80 -10.67 -0.95
CA GLY A 66 -8.14 -9.63 -0.17
C GLY A 66 -6.96 -10.14 0.67
N THR A 67 -5.95 -9.30 0.86
CA THR A 67 -4.80 -9.60 1.73
C THR A 67 -5.27 -9.81 3.18
N HIS A 68 -4.99 -10.99 3.75
CA HIS A 68 -5.34 -11.28 5.15
C HIS A 68 -4.41 -10.52 6.12
N ASP A 69 -4.77 -9.26 6.42
CA ASP A 69 -4.21 -8.50 7.53
C ASP A 69 -4.67 -9.10 8.86
N PHE A 70 -3.76 -9.25 9.81
CA PHE A 70 -4.03 -9.91 11.09
C PHE A 70 -4.30 -8.87 12.19
N GLN A 71 -5.37 -8.09 12.00
CA GLN A 71 -5.99 -7.40 13.11
C GLN A 71 -6.93 -8.37 13.83
N ALA A 72 -6.62 -8.64 15.10
CA ALA A 72 -7.45 -9.48 15.95
C ALA A 72 -8.63 -8.65 16.51
N ASP A 73 -9.52 -8.23 15.61
CA ASP A 73 -10.77 -7.57 15.99
C ASP A 73 -11.64 -8.47 16.87
N GLU A 74 -12.43 -7.85 17.75
CA GLU A 74 -13.30 -8.59 18.67
C GLU A 74 -14.66 -8.90 18.04
N ASP A 75 -14.87 -10.20 17.80
CA ASP A 75 -16.16 -10.90 17.70
C ASP A 75 -16.88 -10.90 16.33
N GLU A 76 -16.39 -11.73 15.41
CA GLU A 76 -17.26 -12.50 14.50
C GLU A 76 -17.31 -13.98 14.95
N ASP A 77 -18.46 -14.41 15.49
CA ASP A 77 -18.73 -15.83 15.81
C ASP A 77 -19.31 -16.52 14.55
N GLU A 78 -18.49 -17.24 13.79
CA GLU A 78 -18.98 -18.13 12.71
C GLU A 78 -19.85 -19.26 13.29
N ASP A 79 -21.18 -19.17 13.11
CA ASP A 79 -22.13 -20.19 13.56
C ASP A 79 -22.22 -21.36 12.57
N MET A 80 -21.23 -22.26 12.64
CA MET A 80 -21.15 -23.48 11.82
C MET A 80 -21.77 -24.69 12.52
N SER A 81 -22.89 -25.17 11.98
CA SER A 81 -23.61 -26.36 12.46
C SER A 81 -22.82 -27.67 12.27
N ASP A 82 -22.94 -28.57 13.25
CA ASP A 82 -22.22 -29.86 13.36
C ASP A 82 -22.56 -30.85 12.23
N ALA A 83 -21.80 -30.81 11.12
CA ALA A 83 -21.96 -31.68 9.95
C ALA A 83 -20.99 -32.89 10.02
N ASP A 84 -21.53 -34.05 10.43
CA ASP A 84 -20.78 -35.31 10.65
C ASP A 84 -20.51 -36.06 9.33
N SER A 85 -19.53 -35.58 8.55
CA SER A 85 -19.00 -36.27 7.36
C SER A 85 -17.84 -37.19 7.75
N GLY A 86 -18.14 -38.46 8.01
CA GLY A 86 -17.13 -39.47 8.32
C GLY A 86 -16.63 -40.21 7.07
N GLU A 87 -15.33 -40.08 6.78
CA GLU A 87 -14.61 -40.95 5.83
C GLU A 87 -13.49 -41.70 6.55
N GLY A 88 -13.14 -42.89 6.04
CA GLY A 88 -12.03 -43.72 6.52
C GLY A 88 -10.86 -43.68 5.55
N GLU A 89 -9.64 -43.76 6.08
CA GLU A 89 -8.42 -43.84 5.28
C GLU A 89 -8.30 -45.21 4.59
N GLU A 90 -8.20 -45.23 3.25
CA GLU A 90 -7.62 -46.36 2.52
C GLU A 90 -6.27 -45.96 1.93
N LEU A 91 -5.27 -46.84 2.03
CA LEU A 91 -3.93 -46.61 1.50
C LEU A 91 -3.91 -46.88 -0.01
N GLU A 92 -3.35 -45.95 -0.79
CA GLU A 92 -2.95 -46.27 -2.17
C GLU A 92 -1.79 -47.28 -2.18
N THR A 93 -1.98 -48.40 -2.89
CA THR A 93 -0.87 -49.23 -3.39
C THR A 93 -0.95 -49.33 -4.91
N THR A 94 0.15 -49.04 -5.58
CA THR A 94 0.23 -48.89 -7.05
C THR A 94 0.16 -50.21 -7.81
N LYS A 95 -0.56 -50.24 -8.95
CA LYS A 95 0.03 -50.45 -10.30
C LYS A 95 -0.97 -50.60 -11.47
N GLN A 96 -0.69 -49.82 -12.52
CA GLN A 96 -0.63 -50.16 -13.96
C GLN A 96 -1.86 -50.65 -14.80
N ASP A 97 -1.94 -50.00 -15.97
CA ASP A 97 -2.29 -50.51 -17.32
C ASP A 97 -3.72 -50.91 -17.73
N GLY A 98 -4.14 -50.42 -18.91
CA GLY A 98 -4.55 -51.39 -19.96
C GLY A 98 -5.93 -51.32 -20.66
N LYS A 99 -6.28 -50.22 -21.33
CA LYS A 99 -7.16 -50.15 -22.54
C LYS A 99 -8.49 -50.96 -22.62
N ALA A 100 -9.59 -50.20 -22.79
CA ALA A 100 -10.69 -50.40 -23.77
C ALA A 100 -11.51 -51.74 -23.80
N HIS A 101 -12.85 -51.71 -23.82
CA HIS A 101 -13.66 -51.28 -24.98
C HIS A 101 -15.16 -51.05 -24.68
N LYS A 102 -15.84 -50.32 -25.59
CA LYS A 102 -17.24 -50.44 -26.11
C LYS A 102 -18.18 -51.52 -25.50
N ARG A 103 -19.52 -51.33 -25.37
CA ARG A 103 -20.47 -50.50 -26.16
C ARG A 103 -21.89 -50.41 -25.54
N LYS A 104 -22.56 -49.26 -25.70
CA LYS A 104 -23.99 -49.00 -26.09
C LYS A 104 -25.21 -49.74 -25.48
N ASP A 105 -26.25 -48.93 -25.18
CA ASP A 105 -27.71 -49.11 -25.45
C ASP A 105 -28.49 -50.26 -24.77
N GLU A 106 -29.81 -50.20 -24.49
CA GLU A 106 -30.81 -49.11 -24.50
C GLU A 106 -32.06 -49.43 -23.64
N GLN A 107 -32.82 -48.38 -23.30
CA GLN A 107 -34.28 -48.31 -23.03
C GLN A 107 -34.98 -49.11 -21.91
N LYS A 108 -36.16 -48.57 -21.53
CA LYS A 108 -37.09 -49.05 -20.48
C LYS A 108 -38.28 -49.78 -21.11
N SER A 109 -38.95 -50.62 -20.33
CA SER A 109 -40.40 -50.84 -20.45
C SER A 109 -41.07 -50.83 -19.06
N LYS A 110 -42.40 -50.66 -19.00
CA LYS A 110 -43.19 -50.51 -17.76
C LYS A 110 -44.21 -51.64 -17.61
N THR A 111 -44.53 -51.99 -16.37
CA THR A 111 -45.84 -52.54 -15.97
C THR A 111 -46.22 -52.05 -14.56
N ASN A 112 -47.50 -51.73 -14.36
CA ASN A 112 -48.12 -51.49 -13.04
C ASN A 112 -48.70 -52.85 -12.54
N ALA A 113 -49.18 -53.08 -11.32
CA ALA A 113 -49.52 -52.30 -10.11
C ALA A 113 -49.50 -53.30 -8.90
N PRO A 114 -50.09 -53.06 -7.69
CA PRO A 114 -50.68 -51.85 -7.09
C PRO A 114 -50.17 -51.55 -5.64
N ASP A 115 -50.77 -50.56 -4.98
CA ASP A 115 -50.53 -50.18 -3.58
C ASP A 115 -50.95 -51.21 -2.52
N SER A 116 -50.20 -51.28 -1.40
CA SER A 116 -50.63 -50.70 -0.09
C SER A 116 -49.82 -51.22 1.12
N LYS A 117 -49.91 -50.50 2.26
CA LYS A 117 -49.52 -50.93 3.63
C LYS A 117 -48.02 -51.08 3.98
N LEU A 118 -47.12 -50.27 3.43
CA LEU A 118 -45.71 -50.19 3.91
C LEU A 118 -45.11 -48.78 4.09
N SER A 119 -45.85 -47.73 3.72
CA SER A 119 -45.41 -46.33 3.80
C SER A 119 -45.49 -45.71 5.21
N GLU A 120 -46.38 -46.17 6.09
CA GLU A 120 -46.62 -45.56 7.40
C GLU A 120 -45.67 -46.03 8.53
N LEU A 121 -44.87 -47.07 8.32
CA LEU A 121 -44.00 -47.66 9.35
C LEU A 121 -42.55 -47.18 9.35
N ASN A 122 -42.11 -46.43 8.33
CA ASN A 122 -40.69 -46.07 8.16
C ASN A 122 -40.29 -44.67 8.69
N SER A 123 -41.23 -43.85 9.17
CA SER A 123 -40.94 -42.50 9.69
C SER A 123 -40.30 -42.48 11.08
N ASN A 124 -40.53 -43.50 11.91
CA ASN A 124 -39.96 -43.58 13.28
C ASN A 124 -38.56 -44.20 13.31
N ASN A 125 -38.23 -45.10 12.38
CA ASN A 125 -36.95 -45.82 12.39
C ASN A 125 -35.75 -44.87 12.21
N SER A 126 -35.90 -43.78 11.46
CA SER A 126 -34.84 -42.76 11.29
C SER A 126 -34.47 -42.08 12.61
N ARG A 127 -35.45 -41.68 13.43
CA ARG A 127 -35.21 -41.08 14.75
C ARG A 127 -34.60 -42.07 15.73
N GLU A 128 -35.08 -43.32 15.74
CA GLU A 128 -34.54 -44.34 16.65
C GLU A 128 -33.13 -44.79 16.24
N ALA A 129 -32.86 -44.95 14.94
CA ALA A 129 -31.52 -45.21 14.41
C ALA A 129 -30.57 -44.06 14.71
N HIS A 130 -30.97 -42.81 14.48
CA HIS A 130 -30.14 -41.63 14.79
C HIS A 130 -29.90 -41.48 16.31
N ALA A 131 -30.87 -41.88 17.16
CA ALA A 131 -30.68 -41.93 18.61
C ALA A 131 -29.71 -43.05 19.02
N LYS A 132 -29.80 -44.25 18.42
CA LYS A 132 -28.85 -45.37 18.65
C LYS A 132 -27.45 -45.05 18.15
N GLN A 133 -27.32 -44.40 16.99
CA GLN A 133 -26.05 -43.90 16.44
C GLN A 133 -25.46 -42.81 17.34
N LYS A 134 -26.27 -41.88 17.86
CA LYS A 134 -25.84 -40.86 18.82
C LYS A 134 -25.44 -41.44 20.18
N ALA A 135 -26.10 -42.52 20.62
CA ALA A 135 -25.73 -43.28 21.81
C ALA A 135 -24.39 -44.01 21.61
N LEU A 136 -24.23 -44.78 20.53
CA LEU A 136 -22.96 -45.43 20.15
C LEU A 136 -21.83 -44.43 19.94
N ALA A 137 -22.11 -43.26 19.36
CA ALA A 137 -21.12 -42.18 19.22
C ALA A 137 -20.74 -41.57 20.59
N LYS A 138 -21.68 -41.48 21.54
CA LYS A 138 -21.38 -41.05 22.92
C LYS A 138 -20.57 -42.11 23.68
N GLU A 139 -20.91 -43.39 23.54
CA GLU A 139 -20.19 -44.52 24.11
C GLU A 139 -18.76 -44.62 23.56
N ARG A 140 -18.59 -44.54 22.23
CA ARG A 140 -17.28 -44.43 21.56
C ARG A 140 -16.50 -43.17 21.92
N LYS A 141 -17.17 -42.08 22.34
CA LYS A 141 -16.51 -40.87 22.86
C LYS A 141 -16.09 -41.04 24.33
N ALA A 142 -16.90 -41.71 25.16
CA ALA A 142 -16.59 -42.03 26.55
C ALA A 142 -15.48 -43.09 26.70
N ALA A 143 -15.40 -44.05 25.77
CA ALA A 143 -14.37 -45.09 25.75
C ALA A 143 -12.96 -44.59 25.34
N LYS A 144 -12.79 -43.30 25.02
CA LYS A 144 -11.47 -42.73 24.68
C LYS A 144 -10.67 -42.36 25.94
N PRO A 145 -9.33 -42.52 25.92
CA PRO A 145 -8.49 -42.07 27.03
C PRO A 145 -8.65 -40.57 27.28
N ASN A 146 -8.81 -40.21 28.56
CA ASN A 146 -9.04 -38.86 29.08
C ASN A 146 -10.39 -38.21 28.66
N ALA A 147 -11.40 -38.99 28.26
CA ALA A 147 -12.71 -38.49 27.85
C ALA A 147 -13.42 -37.61 28.91
N ASP A 148 -13.50 -38.05 30.17
CA ASP A 148 -14.17 -37.29 31.25
C ASP A 148 -13.50 -35.93 31.49
N ILE A 149 -12.18 -35.89 31.37
CA ILE A 149 -11.35 -34.70 31.52
C ILE A 149 -11.66 -33.72 30.39
N ILE A 150 -11.75 -34.22 29.15
CA ILE A 150 -12.13 -33.43 27.96
C ILE A 150 -13.57 -32.91 28.06
N GLU A 151 -14.52 -33.71 28.57
CA GLU A 151 -15.90 -33.23 28.80
C GLU A 151 -15.95 -32.13 29.87
N ARG A 152 -15.16 -32.25 30.96
CA ARG A 152 -15.02 -31.20 31.98
C ARG A 152 -14.41 -29.93 31.40
N THR A 153 -13.31 -30.01 30.65
CA THR A 153 -12.69 -28.81 30.06
C THR A 153 -13.55 -28.16 29.00
N LYS A 154 -14.36 -28.92 28.24
CA LYS A 154 -15.38 -28.35 27.33
C LYS A 154 -16.45 -27.56 28.07
N LYS A 155 -16.95 -28.06 29.20
CA LYS A 155 -17.93 -27.34 30.05
C LYS A 155 -17.36 -26.06 30.64
N LEU A 156 -16.06 -26.02 30.96
CA LEU A 156 -15.35 -24.80 31.35
C LEU A 156 -15.14 -23.86 30.15
N TRP A 157 -14.80 -24.39 28.98
CA TRP A 157 -14.58 -23.62 27.74
C TRP A 157 -15.84 -22.91 27.27
N GLU A 158 -17.00 -23.59 27.18
CA GLU A 158 -18.25 -22.96 26.74
C GLU A 158 -18.68 -21.80 27.66
N LYS A 159 -18.48 -21.96 28.98
CA LYS A 159 -18.61 -20.85 29.92
C LYS A 159 -17.64 -19.72 29.58
N LEU A 160 -16.34 -20.01 29.49
CA LEU A 160 -15.27 -19.02 29.26
C LEU A 160 -15.33 -18.30 27.89
N ARG A 161 -16.07 -18.87 26.93
CA ARG A 161 -16.37 -18.28 25.61
C ARG A 161 -17.47 -17.22 25.69
N LEU A 162 -18.50 -17.41 26.51
CA LEU A 162 -19.63 -16.49 26.70
C LEU A 162 -19.23 -15.24 27.51
N LYS A 163 -18.52 -14.29 26.85
CA LYS A 163 -17.97 -13.05 27.45
C LYS A 163 -18.96 -12.28 28.34
N SER A 164 -20.23 -12.27 27.93
CA SER A 164 -21.32 -11.40 28.41
C SER A 164 -22.05 -11.90 29.65
N HIS A 165 -21.75 -13.10 30.17
CA HIS A 165 -22.49 -13.72 31.27
C HIS A 165 -21.62 -14.11 32.48
N ILE A 166 -20.33 -13.74 32.51
CA ILE A 166 -19.40 -14.18 33.56
C ILE A 166 -18.65 -13.01 34.20
N GLU A 167 -18.89 -12.86 35.49
CA GLU A 167 -18.23 -11.91 36.38
C GLU A 167 -16.71 -12.07 36.44
N LYS A 168 -15.99 -10.97 36.69
CA LYS A 168 -14.51 -10.95 36.62
C LYS A 168 -13.86 -11.96 37.57
N ASP A 169 -14.42 -12.18 38.75
CA ASP A 169 -13.89 -13.12 39.74
C ASP A 169 -14.40 -14.57 39.56
N GLU A 170 -15.55 -14.79 38.91
CA GLU A 170 -15.92 -16.12 38.45
C GLU A 170 -15.02 -16.56 37.29
N ARG A 171 -14.73 -15.65 36.34
CA ARG A 171 -13.80 -15.90 35.23
C ARG A 171 -12.42 -16.33 35.73
N LYS A 172 -11.87 -15.66 36.76
CA LYS A 172 -10.61 -16.07 37.41
C LYS A 172 -10.68 -17.49 37.99
N LYS A 173 -11.79 -17.87 38.63
CA LYS A 173 -11.98 -19.23 39.19
C LYS A 173 -12.05 -20.28 38.08
N LEU A 174 -12.83 -20.04 37.03
CA LEU A 174 -12.95 -20.94 35.88
C LEU A 174 -11.63 -21.09 35.11
N VAL A 175 -10.86 -20.01 34.94
CA VAL A 175 -9.51 -20.05 34.36
C VAL A 175 -8.55 -20.82 35.26
N LYS A 176 -8.61 -20.64 36.58
CA LYS A 176 -7.77 -21.40 37.54
C LYS A 176 -8.08 -22.90 37.49
N GLU A 177 -9.36 -23.29 37.53
CA GLU A 177 -9.77 -24.70 37.38
C GLU A 177 -9.33 -25.28 36.03
N LEU A 178 -9.45 -24.51 34.94
CA LEU A 178 -8.98 -24.95 33.63
C LEU A 178 -7.47 -25.20 33.63
N PHE A 179 -6.67 -24.31 34.23
CA PHE A 179 -5.22 -24.47 34.35
C PHE A 179 -4.83 -25.67 35.23
N GLU A 180 -5.54 -25.92 36.33
CA GLU A 180 -5.35 -27.10 37.18
C GLU A 180 -5.61 -28.43 36.44
N ILE A 181 -6.45 -28.40 35.39
CA ILE A 181 -6.74 -29.58 34.58
C ILE A 181 -5.71 -29.76 33.44
N ILE A 182 -5.37 -28.71 32.69
CA ILE A 182 -4.55 -28.85 31.47
C ILE A 182 -3.03 -28.90 31.72
N THR A 183 -2.54 -28.37 32.85
CA THR A 183 -1.10 -28.36 33.16
C THR A 183 -0.56 -29.78 33.32
N GLY A 184 0.63 -30.03 32.78
CA GLY A 184 1.27 -31.34 32.67
C GLY A 184 0.65 -32.27 31.61
N ARG A 185 -0.33 -31.78 30.85
CA ARG A 185 -1.14 -32.55 29.89
C ARG A 185 -1.48 -31.78 28.61
N VAL A 186 -0.84 -30.65 28.31
CA VAL A 186 -1.28 -29.80 27.18
C VAL A 186 -1.24 -30.57 25.85
N LYS A 187 -0.25 -31.46 25.64
CA LYS A 187 -0.16 -32.34 24.46
C LYS A 187 -1.41 -33.21 24.24
N ASP A 188 -2.08 -33.67 25.29
CA ASP A 188 -3.28 -34.53 25.20
C ASP A 188 -4.49 -33.84 24.58
N PHE A 189 -4.53 -32.51 24.60
CA PHE A 189 -5.69 -31.70 24.18
C PHE A 189 -5.50 -31.04 22.81
N VAL A 190 -4.26 -30.72 22.41
CA VAL A 190 -3.99 -29.91 21.20
C VAL A 190 -4.11 -30.70 19.90
N PHE A 191 -3.84 -32.00 19.92
CA PHE A 191 -3.97 -32.88 18.75
C PHE A 191 -5.38 -33.46 18.58
N LYS A 192 -6.31 -33.15 19.50
CA LYS A 192 -7.72 -33.58 19.41
C LYS A 192 -8.57 -32.40 18.91
N HIS A 193 -9.18 -32.58 17.74
CA HIS A 193 -10.01 -31.57 17.07
C HIS A 193 -11.04 -30.91 18.01
N ASP A 194 -11.62 -31.70 18.91
CA ASP A 194 -12.68 -31.30 19.83
C ASP A 194 -12.19 -30.67 21.14
N SER A 195 -10.88 -30.56 21.38
CA SER A 195 -10.32 -29.86 22.54
C SER A 195 -9.24 -28.81 22.24
N VAL A 196 -8.74 -28.67 21.01
CA VAL A 196 -7.75 -27.62 20.68
C VAL A 196 -8.24 -26.19 20.98
N ARG A 197 -9.54 -25.92 20.78
CA ARG A 197 -10.20 -24.63 21.13
C ARG A 197 -10.14 -24.32 22.64
N VAL A 198 -10.07 -25.34 23.50
CA VAL A 198 -9.89 -25.18 24.95
C VAL A 198 -8.52 -24.55 25.25
N ILE A 199 -7.45 -25.08 24.68
CA ILE A 199 -6.09 -24.59 24.94
C ILE A 199 -5.88 -23.20 24.32
N GLN A 200 -6.46 -22.93 23.13
CA GLN A 200 -6.50 -21.56 22.58
C GLN A 200 -7.19 -20.57 23.54
N THR A 201 -8.23 -20.99 24.27
CA THR A 201 -8.95 -20.15 25.24
C THR A 201 -8.17 -20.00 26.55
N ALA A 202 -7.45 -21.04 26.98
CA ALA A 202 -6.48 -20.92 28.07
C ALA A 202 -5.38 -19.89 27.74
N ILE A 203 -4.90 -19.85 26.49
CA ILE A 203 -3.94 -18.84 25.98
C ILE A 203 -4.56 -17.44 25.89
N LYS A 204 -5.87 -17.30 25.63
CA LYS A 204 -6.56 -15.97 25.64
C LYS A 204 -6.59 -15.35 27.05
N TYR A 205 -6.67 -16.16 28.10
CA TYR A 205 -6.78 -15.69 29.50
C TYR A 205 -5.53 -15.94 30.37
N SER A 206 -4.40 -16.34 29.78
CA SER A 206 -3.18 -16.68 30.52
C SER A 206 -2.32 -15.46 30.87
N THR A 207 -1.63 -15.57 32.01
CA THR A 207 -0.44 -14.75 32.30
C THR A 207 0.73 -15.18 31.41
N MET A 208 1.75 -14.33 31.24
CA MET A 208 2.90 -14.69 30.40
C MET A 208 3.63 -15.95 30.88
N GLU A 209 3.74 -16.18 32.20
CA GLU A 209 4.37 -17.40 32.70
C GLU A 209 3.53 -18.65 32.43
N GLN A 210 2.20 -18.54 32.41
CA GLN A 210 1.32 -19.61 31.93
C GLN A 210 1.47 -19.84 30.42
N ARG A 211 1.72 -18.80 29.60
CA ARG A 211 2.05 -18.96 28.18
C ARG A 211 3.38 -19.69 27.99
N ARG A 212 4.42 -19.34 28.77
CA ARG A 212 5.71 -20.04 28.74
C ARG A 212 5.61 -21.48 29.23
N MET A 213 4.81 -21.76 30.26
CA MET A 213 4.51 -23.13 30.69
C MET A 213 3.89 -23.94 29.54
N ILE A 214 2.84 -23.42 28.89
CA ILE A 214 2.23 -24.05 27.71
C ILE A 214 3.27 -24.24 26.59
N ALA A 215 4.15 -23.26 26.36
CA ALA A 215 5.18 -23.34 25.34
C ALA A 215 6.25 -24.41 25.63
N ARG A 216 6.68 -24.53 26.89
CA ARG A 216 7.62 -25.56 27.35
C ARG A 216 7.00 -26.96 27.26
N GLU A 217 5.71 -27.11 27.58
CA GLU A 217 4.98 -28.38 27.39
C GLU A 217 4.79 -28.75 25.92
N LEU A 218 4.63 -27.79 25.00
CA LEU A 218 4.47 -28.05 23.57
C LEU A 218 5.79 -28.26 22.81
N LYS A 219 6.93 -28.20 23.50
CA LYS A 219 8.24 -28.45 22.90
C LYS A 219 8.33 -29.85 22.28
N GLY A 220 8.90 -29.92 21.09
CA GLY A 220 8.97 -31.08 20.20
C GLY A 220 7.82 -31.17 19.19
N GLU A 221 6.73 -30.42 19.38
CA GLU A 221 5.48 -30.58 18.62
C GLU A 221 5.22 -29.46 17.60
N TYR A 222 5.97 -28.35 17.61
CA TYR A 222 5.55 -27.14 16.89
C TYR A 222 5.42 -27.32 15.38
N LYS A 223 6.26 -28.17 14.79
CA LYS A 223 6.14 -28.57 13.39
C LYS A 223 4.81 -29.30 13.11
N VAL A 224 4.42 -30.26 13.95
CA VAL A 224 3.18 -31.04 13.79
C VAL A 224 1.96 -30.17 14.03
N LEU A 225 2.03 -29.28 15.03
CA LEU A 225 0.98 -28.30 15.32
C LEU A 225 0.76 -27.34 14.14
N ALA A 226 1.81 -26.93 13.42
CA ALA A 226 1.71 -26.10 12.21
C ALA A 226 1.16 -26.87 11.01
N GLU A 227 1.49 -28.15 10.85
CA GLU A 227 0.95 -29.02 9.79
C GLU A 227 -0.56 -29.32 10.00
N GLY A 228 -1.10 -29.19 11.21
CA GLY A 228 -2.51 -29.47 11.52
C GLY A 228 -3.50 -28.29 11.36
N LYS A 229 -4.56 -28.50 10.57
CA LYS A 229 -5.63 -27.53 10.21
C LYS A 229 -6.19 -26.67 11.34
N TYR A 230 -6.37 -27.22 12.54
CA TYR A 230 -6.93 -26.51 13.70
C TYR A 230 -5.89 -26.14 14.77
N SER A 231 -4.76 -26.86 14.81
CA SER A 231 -3.66 -26.61 15.74
C SER A 231 -2.77 -25.45 15.29
N LYS A 232 -2.73 -25.12 14.00
CA LYS A 232 -1.95 -24.00 13.45
C LYS A 232 -2.23 -22.67 14.16
N PHE A 233 -3.51 -22.39 14.43
CA PHE A 233 -3.97 -21.19 15.14
C PHE A 233 -3.56 -21.13 16.62
N LEU A 234 -3.15 -22.26 17.21
CA LEU A 234 -2.60 -22.30 18.56
C LEU A 234 -1.22 -21.63 18.60
N ILE A 235 -0.39 -21.87 17.56
CA ILE A 235 0.96 -21.30 17.48
C ILE A 235 0.87 -19.78 17.33
N ALA A 236 0.05 -19.30 16.38
CA ALA A 236 -0.21 -17.87 16.20
C ALA A 236 -0.62 -17.18 17.51
N LYS A 237 -1.65 -17.72 18.20
CA LYS A 237 -2.09 -17.20 19.51
C LYS A 237 -1.03 -17.30 20.61
N LEU A 238 -0.09 -18.24 20.55
CA LEU A 238 0.98 -18.40 21.52
C LEU A 238 2.07 -17.33 21.33
N VAL A 239 2.53 -17.11 20.08
CA VAL A 239 3.58 -16.13 19.73
C VAL A 239 3.10 -14.69 19.69
N GLU A 240 1.80 -14.45 19.51
CA GLU A 240 1.06 -13.18 19.48
C GLU A 240 1.60 -12.07 20.40
N LYS A 241 2.04 -12.42 21.62
CA LYS A 241 2.49 -11.44 22.64
C LYS A 241 4.01 -11.20 22.65
N GLY A 242 4.73 -11.65 21.63
CA GLY A 242 6.12 -11.27 21.36
C GLY A 242 7.16 -11.77 22.38
N ASP A 243 6.85 -12.79 23.18
CA ASP A 243 7.77 -13.31 24.18
C ASP A 243 8.98 -14.02 23.54
N PRO A 244 10.22 -13.62 23.85
CA PRO A 244 11.42 -14.20 23.22
C PRO A 244 11.59 -15.70 23.48
N GLU A 245 11.28 -16.21 24.68
CA GLU A 245 11.44 -17.64 24.98
C GLU A 245 10.48 -18.48 24.12
N ILE A 246 9.23 -18.03 24.03
CA ILE A 246 8.19 -18.68 23.23
C ILE A 246 8.57 -18.66 21.74
N ARG A 247 8.97 -17.50 21.21
CA ARG A 247 9.44 -17.36 19.82
C ARG A 247 10.59 -18.31 19.51
N ASP A 248 11.59 -18.34 20.39
CA ASP A 248 12.84 -19.08 20.14
C ASP A 248 12.63 -20.60 20.25
N LEU A 249 11.70 -21.05 21.10
CA LEU A 249 11.22 -22.44 21.12
C LEU A 249 10.55 -22.84 19.80
N VAL A 250 9.61 -22.03 19.29
CA VAL A 250 8.86 -22.33 18.06
C VAL A 250 9.79 -22.34 16.83
N ILE A 251 10.56 -21.26 16.63
CA ILE A 251 11.38 -21.10 15.42
C ILE A 251 12.52 -22.14 15.36
N THR A 252 13.09 -22.53 16.50
CA THR A 252 14.18 -23.54 16.54
C THR A 252 13.71 -24.93 16.09
N GLU A 253 12.43 -25.25 16.27
CA GLU A 253 11.83 -26.50 15.78
C GLU A 253 11.53 -26.47 14.28
N PHE A 254 11.32 -25.29 13.68
CA PHE A 254 11.14 -25.16 12.23
C PHE A 254 12.45 -25.33 11.44
N TYR A 255 13.62 -25.08 12.06
CA TYR A 255 14.91 -25.23 11.40
C TYR A 255 15.16 -26.66 10.88
N GLY A 256 15.62 -26.78 9.63
CA GLY A 256 15.78 -28.03 8.90
C GLY A 256 14.47 -28.58 8.31
N HIS A 257 13.36 -27.86 8.47
CA HIS A 257 12.03 -28.25 7.98
C HIS A 257 11.33 -27.15 7.17
N VAL A 258 11.90 -25.95 7.08
CA VAL A 258 11.28 -24.76 6.44
C VAL A 258 10.85 -25.06 5.01
N LYS A 259 11.72 -25.68 4.21
CA LYS A 259 11.45 -26.07 2.82
C LYS A 259 10.22 -26.99 2.67
N ARG A 260 10.00 -27.90 3.61
CA ARG A 260 8.82 -28.79 3.65
C ARG A 260 7.59 -28.01 4.10
N MET A 261 7.71 -27.22 5.18
CA MET A 261 6.59 -26.52 5.79
C MET A 261 6.01 -25.43 4.88
N ILE A 262 6.83 -24.65 4.18
CA ILE A 262 6.37 -23.66 3.18
C ILE A 262 5.69 -24.32 1.96
N ASN A 263 5.88 -25.62 1.75
CA ASN A 263 5.23 -26.39 0.69
C ASN A 263 3.93 -27.08 1.12
N HIS A 264 3.59 -27.04 2.41
CA HIS A 264 2.45 -27.71 3.02
C HIS A 264 1.26 -26.75 3.17
N PRO A 265 0.03 -27.11 2.75
CA PRO A 265 -1.12 -26.19 2.71
C PRO A 265 -1.39 -25.43 4.02
N GLU A 266 -1.35 -26.12 5.15
CA GLU A 266 -1.60 -25.50 6.47
C GLU A 266 -0.37 -24.77 7.07
N ALA A 267 0.80 -25.42 7.09
CA ALA A 267 1.99 -24.91 7.77
C ALA A 267 2.63 -23.71 7.06
N ALA A 268 2.45 -23.56 5.75
CA ALA A 268 3.11 -22.50 4.99
C ALA A 268 2.71 -21.10 5.46
N TRP A 269 1.42 -20.89 5.75
CA TRP A 269 0.90 -19.65 6.34
C TRP A 269 1.50 -19.35 7.71
N ILE A 270 1.71 -20.37 8.55
CA ILE A 270 2.35 -20.21 9.86
C ILE A 270 3.83 -19.86 9.72
N VAL A 271 4.53 -20.44 8.73
CA VAL A 271 5.93 -20.11 8.45
C VAL A 271 6.06 -18.69 7.93
N ASP A 272 5.24 -18.26 6.96
CA ASP A 272 5.33 -16.88 6.46
C ASP A 272 4.90 -15.84 7.51
N ASP A 273 3.87 -16.10 8.31
CA ASP A 273 3.44 -15.15 9.34
C ASP A 273 4.47 -15.01 10.48
N ILE A 274 5.03 -16.13 10.94
CA ILE A 274 6.14 -16.11 11.92
C ILE A 274 7.39 -15.47 11.32
N TYR A 275 7.70 -15.73 10.04
CA TYR A 275 8.75 -15.01 9.33
C TYR A 275 8.47 -13.51 9.35
N ARG A 276 7.34 -13.08 8.79
CA ARG A 276 6.88 -11.70 8.65
C ARG A 276 6.91 -10.92 9.97
N GLN A 277 6.10 -11.33 10.94
CA GLN A 277 5.76 -10.54 12.13
C GLN A 277 6.62 -10.84 13.36
N ILE A 278 7.10 -12.07 13.54
CA ILE A 278 7.58 -12.58 14.83
C ILE A 278 9.11 -12.77 14.87
N ALA A 279 9.71 -13.21 13.78
CA ALA A 279 11.13 -13.58 13.71
C ALA A 279 12.06 -12.35 13.74
N THR A 280 13.16 -12.45 14.51
CA THR A 280 14.26 -11.46 14.46
C THR A 280 14.95 -11.47 13.08
N GLN A 281 15.76 -10.46 12.76
CA GLN A 281 16.48 -10.44 11.48
C GLN A 281 17.45 -11.63 11.34
N GLU A 282 18.09 -12.07 12.43
CA GLU A 282 18.95 -13.27 12.46
C GLU A 282 18.14 -14.55 12.18
N GLN A 283 16.93 -14.64 12.74
CA GLN A 283 16.01 -15.75 12.50
C GLN A 283 15.47 -15.74 11.07
N LYS A 284 15.11 -14.57 10.54
CA LYS A 284 14.75 -14.38 9.11
C LYS A 284 15.86 -14.86 8.20
N ASN A 285 17.09 -14.36 8.41
CA ASN A 285 18.28 -14.79 7.67
C ASN A 285 18.43 -16.32 7.70
N ARG A 286 18.31 -16.95 8.88
CA ARG A 286 18.47 -18.39 9.04
C ARG A 286 17.37 -19.22 8.38
N LEU A 287 16.10 -18.79 8.49
CA LEU A 287 14.97 -19.42 7.81
C LEU A 287 15.14 -19.33 6.28
N LEU A 288 15.58 -18.17 5.78
CA LEU A 288 15.74 -17.91 4.35
C LEU A 288 16.88 -18.75 3.72
N ARG A 289 17.99 -18.98 4.45
CA ARG A 289 19.12 -19.79 3.98
C ARG A 289 18.73 -21.22 3.59
N GLU A 290 17.71 -21.82 4.21
CA GLU A 290 17.20 -23.16 3.85
C GLU A 290 16.60 -23.23 2.43
N TRP A 291 16.29 -22.08 1.81
CA TRP A 291 15.85 -22.00 0.41
C TRP A 291 17.01 -21.96 -0.59
N TYR A 292 18.25 -21.77 -0.13
CA TYR A 292 19.42 -21.69 -1.00
C TYR A 292 20.02 -23.08 -1.32
N GLY A 293 19.80 -24.07 -0.47
CA GLY A 293 20.27 -25.44 -0.71
C GLY A 293 20.05 -26.36 0.49
N PRO A 294 19.98 -27.70 0.30
CA PRO A 294 19.82 -28.65 1.39
C PRO A 294 20.94 -28.58 2.44
N GLU A 295 22.15 -28.16 2.05
CA GLU A 295 23.31 -28.01 2.94
C GLU A 295 23.08 -26.99 4.07
N PHE A 296 22.24 -25.99 3.86
CA PHE A 296 21.87 -24.99 4.87
C PHE A 296 20.79 -25.48 5.84
N SER A 297 20.09 -26.58 5.52
CA SER A 297 19.06 -27.21 6.37
C SER A 297 19.61 -28.23 7.37
N ILE A 298 20.88 -28.63 7.27
CA ILE A 298 21.42 -29.74 8.09
C ILE A 298 21.77 -29.26 9.52
N LYS A 299 20.88 -29.57 10.47
CA LYS A 299 21.16 -29.46 11.92
C LYS A 299 22.42 -30.26 12.29
N GLY A 300 23.50 -29.57 12.64
CA GLY A 300 24.74 -30.16 13.16
C GLY A 300 25.99 -29.94 12.31
N LEU A 301 25.85 -29.48 11.05
CA LEU A 301 27.01 -28.89 10.37
C LEU A 301 27.31 -27.53 11.00
N ALA A 302 28.54 -27.35 11.47
CA ALA A 302 29.09 -26.02 11.69
C ALA A 302 29.24 -25.36 10.31
N ILE A 303 28.46 -24.29 10.06
CA ILE A 303 28.52 -23.57 8.80
C ILE A 303 29.90 -22.92 8.70
N GLN A 304 30.71 -23.36 7.74
CA GLN A 304 31.94 -22.65 7.35
C GLN A 304 31.54 -21.47 6.47
N GLY A 305 31.39 -20.30 7.07
CA GLY A 305 30.94 -19.08 6.41
C GLY A 305 30.42 -18.05 7.42
N THR A 306 29.99 -16.88 6.95
CA THR A 306 29.30 -15.89 7.79
C THR A 306 27.85 -16.32 8.08
N ASP A 307 27.23 -15.80 9.14
CA ASP A 307 25.79 -15.99 9.41
C ASP A 307 24.87 -15.01 8.63
N SER A 308 25.35 -14.53 7.48
CA SER A 308 24.56 -13.68 6.58
C SER A 308 23.41 -14.46 5.95
N GLY A 309 22.25 -13.81 5.85
CA GLY A 309 21.13 -14.24 4.99
C GLY A 309 21.25 -13.75 3.55
N GLU A 310 22.24 -12.90 3.24
CA GLU A 310 22.42 -12.29 1.92
C GLU A 310 23.12 -13.25 0.96
N LEU A 311 22.47 -13.56 -0.16
CA LEU A 311 22.94 -14.56 -1.12
C LEU A 311 24.23 -14.11 -1.84
N SER A 312 24.43 -12.81 -2.02
CA SER A 312 25.65 -12.22 -2.58
C SER A 312 26.91 -12.65 -1.80
N VAL A 313 26.84 -12.61 -0.47
CA VAL A 313 27.94 -12.93 0.46
C VAL A 313 28.20 -14.44 0.45
N ILE A 314 27.15 -15.25 0.56
CA ILE A 314 27.25 -16.73 0.53
C ILE A 314 27.90 -17.20 -0.78
N LEU A 315 27.59 -16.56 -1.91
CA LEU A 315 28.16 -16.89 -3.21
C LEU A 315 29.55 -16.31 -3.44
N ALA A 316 29.98 -15.32 -2.66
CA ALA A 316 31.38 -14.90 -2.61
C ALA A 316 32.24 -15.86 -1.76
N GLU A 317 31.66 -16.46 -0.72
CA GLU A 317 32.29 -17.49 0.13
C GLU A 317 32.39 -18.86 -0.55
N SER A 318 31.52 -19.19 -1.51
CA SER A 318 31.54 -20.45 -2.27
C SER A 318 31.12 -20.28 -3.74
N PRO A 319 31.95 -19.64 -4.60
CA PRO A 319 31.59 -19.34 -5.99
C PRO A 319 31.27 -20.59 -6.83
N GLU A 320 31.86 -21.74 -6.51
CA GLU A 320 31.63 -23.02 -7.19
C GLU A 320 30.20 -23.55 -7.01
N LYS A 321 29.52 -23.17 -5.91
CA LYS A 321 28.12 -23.56 -5.62
C LYS A 321 27.08 -22.66 -6.28
N ARG A 322 27.49 -21.57 -6.95
CA ARG A 322 26.58 -20.59 -7.56
C ARG A 322 25.53 -21.20 -8.48
N LYS A 323 25.90 -22.16 -9.34
CA LYS A 323 24.95 -22.81 -10.26
C LYS A 323 23.93 -23.70 -9.52
N PRO A 324 24.35 -24.67 -8.66
CA PRO A 324 23.41 -25.42 -7.82
C PRO A 324 22.47 -24.55 -6.98
N VAL A 325 23.02 -23.55 -6.26
CA VAL A 325 22.25 -22.71 -5.34
C VAL A 325 21.20 -21.86 -6.07
N MET A 326 21.59 -21.19 -7.16
CA MET A 326 20.63 -20.38 -7.94
C MET A 326 19.51 -21.25 -8.52
N SER A 327 19.84 -22.39 -9.13
CA SER A 327 18.83 -23.29 -9.71
C SER A 327 17.91 -23.90 -8.65
N TYR A 328 18.42 -24.20 -7.45
CA TYR A 328 17.60 -24.68 -6.35
C TYR A 328 16.63 -23.60 -5.84
N LEU A 329 17.09 -22.37 -5.68
CA LEU A 329 16.28 -21.21 -5.28
C LEU A 329 15.21 -20.86 -6.33
N GLU A 330 15.55 -20.89 -7.61
CA GLU A 330 14.65 -20.69 -8.76
C GLU A 330 13.51 -21.72 -8.76
N ASN A 331 13.83 -23.00 -8.60
CA ASN A 331 12.83 -24.06 -8.49
C ASN A 331 11.89 -23.87 -7.28
N GLN A 332 12.40 -23.36 -6.16
CA GLN A 332 11.58 -23.04 -4.98
C GLN A 332 10.64 -21.86 -5.24
N ILE A 333 11.13 -20.77 -5.85
CA ILE A 333 10.34 -19.60 -6.23
C ILE A 333 9.21 -20.02 -7.19
N ASN A 334 9.56 -20.71 -8.28
CA ASN A 334 8.59 -21.15 -9.29
C ASN A 334 7.53 -22.09 -8.70
N SER A 335 7.90 -22.97 -7.76
CA SER A 335 6.94 -23.88 -7.10
C SER A 335 5.90 -23.15 -6.23
N LEU A 336 6.25 -22.03 -5.59
CA LEU A 336 5.28 -21.23 -4.84
C LEU A 336 4.38 -20.37 -5.74
N ILE A 337 4.93 -19.80 -6.82
CA ILE A 337 4.17 -19.05 -7.82
C ILE A 337 3.12 -19.96 -8.46
N GLN A 338 3.50 -21.17 -8.88
CA GLN A 338 2.58 -22.19 -9.42
C GLN A 338 1.49 -22.63 -8.43
N LYS A 339 1.74 -22.52 -7.11
CA LYS A 339 0.75 -22.80 -6.05
C LYS A 339 -0.13 -21.59 -5.70
N LYS A 340 0.01 -20.47 -6.40
CA LYS A 340 -0.63 -19.17 -6.10
C LYS A 340 -0.34 -18.66 -4.68
N LEU A 341 0.79 -19.04 -4.08
CA LEU A 341 1.24 -18.58 -2.76
C LEU A 341 2.01 -17.25 -2.88
N THR A 342 1.46 -16.34 -3.68
CA THR A 342 2.12 -15.13 -4.21
C THR A 342 2.09 -13.94 -3.25
N GLY A 343 1.46 -14.07 -2.07
CA GLY A 343 1.43 -13.05 -1.02
C GLY A 343 2.48 -13.25 0.08
N PHE A 344 3.28 -14.32 0.02
CA PHE A 344 4.24 -14.65 1.09
C PHE A 344 5.45 -13.74 1.09
N THR A 345 5.70 -13.07 2.22
CA THR A 345 6.83 -12.16 2.38
C THR A 345 8.19 -12.86 2.28
N MET A 346 8.27 -14.13 2.69
CA MET A 346 9.45 -14.97 2.56
C MET A 346 9.76 -15.31 1.09
N LEU A 347 8.74 -15.46 0.25
CA LEU A 347 8.91 -15.60 -1.20
C LEU A 347 9.46 -14.31 -1.80
N HIS A 348 8.96 -13.14 -1.37
CA HIS A 348 9.44 -11.84 -1.87
C HIS A 348 10.90 -11.56 -1.48
N ASP A 349 11.31 -11.96 -0.27
CA ASP A 349 12.71 -11.90 0.17
C ASP A 349 13.59 -12.86 -0.65
N ALA A 350 13.15 -14.11 -0.87
CA ALA A 350 13.85 -15.09 -1.71
C ALA A 350 14.04 -14.61 -3.16
N MET A 351 13.00 -14.02 -3.74
CA MET A 351 13.02 -13.46 -5.10
C MET A 351 13.94 -12.23 -5.21
N LEU A 352 13.94 -11.35 -4.21
CA LEU A 352 14.89 -10.23 -4.17
C LEU A 352 16.34 -10.72 -4.07
N GLN A 353 16.62 -11.72 -3.23
CA GLN A 353 17.96 -12.29 -3.08
C GLN A 353 18.45 -12.99 -4.35
N TYR A 354 17.57 -13.70 -5.08
CA TYR A 354 17.87 -14.21 -6.41
C TYR A 354 18.23 -13.07 -7.39
N PHE A 355 17.40 -12.02 -7.45
CA PHE A 355 17.59 -10.95 -8.43
C PHE A 355 18.81 -10.06 -8.17
N LEU A 356 19.14 -9.78 -6.90
CA LEU A 356 20.34 -9.01 -6.51
C LEU A 356 21.66 -9.70 -6.94
N VAL A 357 21.62 -11.01 -7.16
CA VAL A 357 22.75 -11.82 -7.63
C VAL A 357 22.87 -11.83 -9.16
N CYS A 358 21.83 -11.41 -9.88
CA CYS A 358 21.78 -11.36 -11.35
C CYS A 358 22.25 -10.01 -11.91
N GLU A 359 23.26 -10.04 -12.78
CA GLU A 359 23.81 -8.82 -13.39
C GLU A 359 22.90 -8.29 -14.54
N PRO A 360 22.79 -6.96 -14.74
CA PRO A 360 21.93 -6.39 -15.77
C PRO A 360 22.28 -6.88 -17.18
N GLY A 361 21.31 -7.49 -17.87
CA GLY A 361 21.45 -7.99 -19.23
C GLY A 361 21.99 -9.42 -19.36
N THR A 362 22.25 -10.11 -18.26
CA THR A 362 22.54 -11.57 -18.28
C THR A 362 21.30 -12.37 -18.66
N GLU A 363 21.51 -13.58 -19.19
CA GLU A 363 20.43 -14.54 -19.50
C GLU A 363 19.56 -14.78 -18.25
N GLN A 364 20.16 -15.07 -17.08
CA GLN A 364 19.41 -15.31 -15.84
C GLN A 364 18.56 -14.10 -15.40
N ALA A 365 19.03 -12.87 -15.63
CA ALA A 365 18.25 -11.67 -15.35
C ALA A 365 17.07 -11.52 -16.33
N ASN A 366 17.29 -11.78 -17.62
CA ASN A 366 16.26 -11.69 -18.65
C ASN A 366 15.21 -12.77 -18.48
N ASP A 367 15.62 -14.02 -18.25
CA ASP A 367 14.74 -15.17 -18.03
C ASP A 367 13.84 -14.95 -16.81
N PHE A 368 14.39 -14.48 -15.69
CA PHE A 368 13.60 -14.13 -14.51
C PHE A 368 12.61 -12.99 -14.78
N LEU A 369 12.98 -12.00 -15.60
CA LEU A 369 12.06 -10.95 -16.02
C LEU A 369 10.94 -11.48 -16.94
N GLU A 370 11.21 -12.43 -17.84
CA GLU A 370 10.14 -13.09 -18.62
C GLU A 370 9.20 -13.89 -17.71
N HIS A 371 9.72 -14.65 -16.74
CA HIS A 371 8.91 -15.40 -15.77
C HIS A 371 8.00 -14.50 -14.92
N LEU A 372 8.38 -13.24 -14.66
CA LEU A 372 7.54 -12.27 -13.94
C LEU A 372 6.52 -11.52 -14.80
N LYS A 373 6.59 -11.58 -16.13
CA LYS A 373 5.63 -10.86 -16.97
C LYS A 373 4.26 -11.55 -16.91
N PRO A 374 3.15 -10.82 -16.73
CA PRO A 374 1.83 -11.35 -17.04
C PRO A 374 1.75 -11.61 -18.55
N ASP A 375 1.05 -12.67 -18.95
CA ASP A 375 0.93 -13.03 -20.36
C ASP A 375 0.34 -11.85 -21.15
N PRO A 376 1.05 -11.31 -22.16
CA PRO A 376 0.59 -10.14 -22.89
C PRO A 376 -0.57 -10.43 -23.85
N THR A 377 -0.94 -11.70 -24.05
CA THR A 377 -2.03 -12.17 -24.93
C THR A 377 -3.38 -12.30 -24.23
N LEU A 378 -3.40 -12.45 -22.90
CA LEU A 378 -4.61 -12.39 -22.09
C LEU A 378 -5.17 -10.95 -22.08
N LYS A 379 -6.49 -10.84 -22.09
CA LYS A 379 -7.21 -9.55 -22.18
C LYS A 379 -7.24 -8.82 -20.84
N GLU A 380 -7.51 -7.51 -20.89
CA GLU A 380 -7.95 -6.78 -19.70
C GLU A 380 -9.27 -7.42 -19.21
N GLY A 381 -9.23 -8.06 -18.03
CA GLY A 381 -10.32 -8.89 -17.47
C GLY A 381 -10.01 -10.40 -17.37
N GLU A 382 -8.93 -10.89 -17.98
CA GLU A 382 -8.45 -12.27 -17.82
C GLU A 382 -7.19 -12.25 -16.92
N GLU A 383 -7.33 -12.51 -15.62
CA GLU A 383 -6.21 -12.41 -14.67
C GLU A 383 -5.19 -13.54 -14.85
N ALA A 384 -4.03 -13.19 -15.41
CA ALA A 384 -2.87 -14.07 -15.46
C ALA A 384 -2.31 -14.30 -14.05
N ASP A 385 -1.84 -15.50 -13.72
CA ASP A 385 -1.36 -15.86 -12.36
C ASP A 385 -0.24 -14.94 -11.81
N ASN A 386 0.52 -14.29 -12.70
CA ASN A 386 1.55 -13.30 -12.35
C ASN A 386 1.01 -11.91 -11.96
N VAL A 387 -0.25 -11.59 -12.26
CA VAL A 387 -0.86 -10.29 -11.92
C VAL A 387 -0.89 -10.11 -10.40
N ASP A 388 -1.39 -11.10 -9.66
CA ASP A 388 -1.45 -11.05 -8.19
C ASP A 388 -0.07 -11.05 -7.55
N LEU A 389 0.90 -11.75 -8.14
CA LEU A 389 2.30 -11.69 -7.71
C LEU A 389 2.86 -10.25 -7.82
N LEU A 390 2.59 -9.56 -8.93
CA LEU A 390 3.05 -8.18 -9.11
C LEU A 390 2.32 -7.20 -8.17
N LYS A 391 0.99 -7.33 -8.00
CA LYS A 391 0.22 -6.59 -6.98
C LYS A 391 0.84 -6.79 -5.59
N ASN A 392 0.99 -8.04 -5.14
CA ASN A 392 1.51 -8.40 -3.81
C ASN A 392 2.96 -7.97 -3.58
N LEU A 393 3.84 -8.09 -4.59
CA LEU A 393 5.23 -7.64 -4.48
C LEU A 393 5.30 -6.15 -4.14
N ALA A 394 4.51 -5.30 -4.80
CA ALA A 394 4.59 -3.86 -4.66
C ALA A 394 4.37 -3.35 -3.23
N PHE A 395 3.46 -3.95 -2.47
CA PHE A 395 3.13 -3.55 -1.09
C PHE A 395 4.08 -4.11 -0.01
N THR A 396 5.19 -4.76 -0.40
CA THR A 396 6.16 -5.32 0.57
C THR A 396 7.55 -4.68 0.47
N LYS A 397 8.30 -4.67 1.59
CA LYS A 397 9.61 -4.04 1.67
C LYS A 397 10.58 -4.54 0.59
N SER A 398 10.65 -5.87 0.42
CA SER A 398 11.56 -6.50 -0.53
C SER A 398 10.97 -6.60 -1.93
N GLY A 399 9.67 -6.90 -2.07
CA GLY A 399 9.01 -6.96 -3.36
C GLY A 399 8.96 -5.59 -4.07
N SER A 400 8.78 -4.50 -3.33
CA SER A 400 8.86 -3.14 -3.90
C SER A 400 10.25 -2.81 -4.41
N ARG A 401 11.33 -3.30 -3.76
CA ARG A 401 12.71 -3.12 -4.25
C ARG A 401 12.96 -4.01 -5.46
N LEU A 402 12.51 -5.26 -5.43
CA LEU A 402 12.56 -6.16 -6.59
C LEU A 402 11.88 -5.51 -7.80
N MET A 403 10.63 -5.07 -7.67
CA MET A 403 9.91 -4.43 -8.77
C MET A 403 10.58 -3.13 -9.24
N SER A 404 11.15 -2.35 -8.32
CA SER A 404 11.96 -1.16 -8.69
C SER A 404 13.13 -1.55 -9.60
N LEU A 405 13.86 -2.61 -9.24
CA LEU A 405 14.98 -3.14 -10.02
C LEU A 405 14.51 -3.77 -11.35
N CYS A 406 13.37 -4.48 -11.38
CA CYS A 406 12.78 -5.01 -12.60
C CYS A 406 12.39 -3.91 -13.60
N PHE A 407 11.88 -2.77 -13.12
CA PHE A 407 11.65 -1.59 -13.97
C PHE A 407 12.95 -1.03 -14.56
N ALA A 408 14.03 -0.97 -13.77
CA ALA A 408 15.32 -0.46 -14.21
C ALA A 408 16.06 -1.40 -15.18
N TYR A 409 16.00 -2.71 -14.96
CA TYR A 409 16.60 -3.72 -15.84
C TYR A 409 15.79 -3.90 -17.14
N GLY A 410 14.46 -3.99 -17.04
CA GLY A 410 13.57 -4.31 -18.16
C GLY A 410 13.57 -3.28 -19.29
N THR A 411 13.23 -3.71 -20.50
CA THR A 411 13.15 -2.85 -21.70
C THR A 411 11.92 -1.94 -21.68
N ALA A 412 11.82 -1.02 -22.65
CA ALA A 412 10.62 -0.18 -22.81
C ALA A 412 9.31 -0.98 -23.02
N LYS A 413 9.38 -2.20 -23.60
CA LYS A 413 8.23 -3.12 -23.68
C LYS A 413 7.85 -3.63 -22.30
N ASP A 414 8.85 -4.02 -21.50
CA ASP A 414 8.65 -4.67 -20.21
C ASP A 414 8.17 -3.67 -19.16
N ARG A 415 8.71 -2.44 -19.16
CA ARG A 415 8.20 -1.32 -18.34
C ARG A 415 6.71 -1.07 -18.59
N LYS A 416 6.24 -1.19 -19.84
CA LYS A 416 4.81 -1.09 -20.16
C LYS A 416 3.99 -2.30 -19.70
N ILE A 417 4.57 -3.50 -19.74
CA ILE A 417 3.92 -4.73 -19.26
C ILE A 417 3.79 -4.71 -17.73
N PHE A 418 4.87 -4.41 -17.01
CA PHE A 418 4.88 -4.32 -15.54
C PHE A 418 4.04 -3.16 -14.98
N LEU A 419 3.74 -2.11 -15.76
CA LEU A 419 2.79 -1.06 -15.33
C LEU A 419 1.31 -1.48 -15.45
N ARG A 420 0.96 -2.46 -16.31
CA ARG A 420 -0.45 -2.81 -16.56
C ARG A 420 -1.19 -3.35 -15.31
N PRO A 421 -0.60 -4.27 -14.49
CA PRO A 421 -1.26 -4.82 -13.30
C PRO A 421 -1.60 -3.81 -12.20
N TYR A 422 -1.00 -2.61 -12.23
CA TYR A 422 -1.20 -1.58 -11.22
C TYR A 422 -2.31 -0.58 -11.57
N LYS A 423 -2.91 -0.67 -12.77
CA LYS A 423 -4.09 0.10 -13.16
C LYS A 423 -5.18 -0.03 -12.09
N ASP A 424 -5.88 1.05 -11.80
CA ASP A 424 -6.92 1.18 -10.76
C ASP A 424 -6.41 1.01 -9.31
N THR A 425 -5.09 0.81 -9.11
CA THR A 425 -4.45 0.73 -7.78
C THR A 425 -3.41 1.83 -7.55
N ILE A 426 -3.12 2.68 -8.55
CA ILE A 426 -2.03 3.67 -8.49
C ILE A 426 -2.22 4.66 -7.34
N GLU A 427 -3.47 5.05 -7.06
CA GLU A 427 -3.78 5.94 -5.94
C GLU A 427 -3.39 5.31 -4.60
N THR A 428 -3.84 4.09 -4.32
CA THR A 428 -3.44 3.33 -3.12
C THR A 428 -1.92 3.15 -3.04
N MET A 429 -1.26 2.84 -4.15
CA MET A 429 0.19 2.71 -4.20
C MET A 429 0.92 4.02 -3.84
N ALA A 430 0.42 5.19 -4.25
CA ALA A 430 1.06 6.47 -3.97
C ALA A 430 1.07 6.83 -2.47
N TYR A 431 0.11 6.34 -1.69
CA TYR A 431 0.06 6.51 -0.24
C TYR A 431 0.68 5.35 0.55
N ASP A 432 1.10 4.24 -0.05
CA ASP A 432 1.72 3.13 0.67
C ASP A 432 3.21 3.36 0.98
N VAL A 433 3.72 2.82 2.09
CA VAL A 433 5.12 2.90 2.53
C VAL A 433 6.11 2.16 1.62
N HIS A 434 5.65 1.20 0.81
CA HIS A 434 6.49 0.41 -0.08
C HIS A 434 6.16 0.65 -1.57
N ALA A 435 4.89 0.61 -1.96
CA ALA A 435 4.48 0.66 -3.36
C ALA A 435 4.72 2.02 -4.04
N HIS A 436 4.75 3.14 -3.30
CA HIS A 436 5.06 4.45 -3.89
C HIS A 436 6.46 4.47 -4.54
N HIS A 437 7.40 3.69 -4.01
CA HIS A 437 8.73 3.52 -4.60
C HIS A 437 8.69 2.81 -5.97
N VAL A 438 7.69 1.96 -6.23
CA VAL A 438 7.51 1.29 -7.52
C VAL A 438 7.06 2.30 -8.57
N LEU A 439 6.17 3.23 -8.19
CA LEU A 439 5.79 4.37 -9.02
C LEU A 439 6.99 5.28 -9.31
N LEU A 440 7.77 5.65 -8.28
CA LEU A 440 9.00 6.43 -8.44
C LEU A 440 10.01 5.73 -9.37
N ALA A 441 10.17 4.41 -9.25
CA ALA A 441 11.05 3.64 -10.12
C ALA A 441 10.58 3.67 -11.58
N ALA A 442 9.28 3.46 -11.83
CA ALA A 442 8.70 3.56 -13.17
C ALA A 442 8.90 4.96 -13.77
N LEU A 443 8.68 6.03 -13.00
CA LEU A 443 8.94 7.42 -13.40
C LEU A 443 10.43 7.70 -13.66
N ALA A 444 11.33 7.09 -12.88
CA ALA A 444 12.76 7.31 -12.98
C ALA A 444 13.38 6.80 -14.29
N VAL A 445 12.80 5.75 -14.89
CA VAL A 445 13.41 4.98 -16.00
C VAL A 445 12.55 4.83 -17.25
N THR A 446 11.26 5.17 -17.25
CA THR A 446 10.39 4.99 -18.43
C THR A 446 10.54 6.14 -19.41
N ASP A 447 11.20 5.87 -20.55
CA ASP A 447 11.45 6.89 -21.59
C ASP A 447 10.20 7.33 -22.35
N ASP A 448 9.13 6.51 -22.34
CA ASP A 448 7.79 6.90 -22.79
C ASP A 448 7.05 7.66 -21.69
N THR A 449 7.22 8.98 -21.71
CA THR A 449 6.62 9.92 -20.76
C THR A 449 5.12 10.08 -20.95
N LYS A 450 4.57 9.75 -22.13
CA LYS A 450 3.13 9.72 -22.39
C LYS A 450 2.50 8.49 -21.74
N LEU A 451 3.17 7.34 -21.81
CA LEU A 451 2.81 6.16 -21.02
C LEU A 451 2.86 6.48 -19.52
N SER A 452 3.94 7.08 -19.02
CA SER A 452 4.03 7.46 -17.59
C SER A 452 2.91 8.43 -17.17
N SER A 453 2.61 9.43 -18.00
CA SER A 453 1.52 10.38 -17.72
C SER A 453 0.15 9.70 -17.74
N LYS A 454 -0.10 8.79 -18.69
CA LYS A 454 -1.38 8.08 -18.80
C LYS A 454 -1.56 6.99 -17.74
N SER A 455 -0.55 6.17 -17.46
CA SER A 455 -0.66 4.99 -16.59
C SER A 455 -0.34 5.25 -15.12
N ILE A 456 0.05 6.47 -14.74
CA ILE A 456 0.24 6.85 -13.34
C ILE A 456 -0.62 8.07 -13.03
N TYR A 457 -0.41 9.18 -13.74
CA TYR A 457 -1.02 10.45 -13.35
C TYR A 457 -2.50 10.62 -13.69
N SER A 458 -3.11 9.84 -14.60
CA SER A 458 -4.55 10.00 -14.87
C SER A 458 -5.45 9.51 -13.73
N GLU A 459 -4.95 8.60 -12.87
CA GLU A 459 -5.66 8.13 -11.67
C GLU A 459 -5.45 9.10 -10.48
N LEU A 460 -4.22 9.60 -10.33
CA LEU A 460 -3.83 10.56 -9.29
C LEU A 460 -4.41 11.96 -9.53
N LEU A 461 -4.50 12.37 -10.80
CA LEU A 461 -4.99 13.66 -11.26
C LEU A 461 -6.17 13.44 -12.24
N PRO A 462 -7.37 13.09 -11.74
CA PRO A 462 -8.57 13.00 -12.57
C PRO A 462 -9.00 14.40 -13.04
N SER A 463 -9.59 14.50 -14.22
CA SER A 463 -10.12 15.79 -14.75
C SER A 463 -11.56 16.05 -14.31
N ASN A 464 -11.83 15.97 -13.00
CA ASN A 464 -13.14 16.14 -12.38
C ASN A 464 -13.09 17.16 -11.22
N ASP A 465 -14.24 17.43 -10.61
CA ASP A 465 -14.35 18.43 -9.52
C ASP A 465 -13.61 18.05 -8.24
N THR A 466 -13.23 16.77 -8.05
CA THR A 466 -12.47 16.31 -6.87
C THR A 466 -10.95 16.51 -7.01
N LEU A 467 -10.46 16.92 -8.18
CA LEU A 467 -9.04 17.18 -8.46
C LEU A 467 -8.36 18.08 -7.40
N PRO A 468 -8.90 19.23 -6.98
CA PRO A 468 -8.21 20.09 -6.03
C PRO A 468 -8.05 19.43 -4.66
N GLU A 469 -9.03 18.63 -4.23
CA GLU A 469 -9.03 17.96 -2.93
C GLU A 469 -8.10 16.75 -2.93
N LYS A 470 -8.08 15.97 -4.03
CA LYS A 470 -7.04 14.95 -4.23
C LYS A 470 -5.63 15.54 -4.17
N VAL A 471 -5.38 16.66 -4.86
CA VAL A 471 -4.05 17.31 -4.85
C VAL A 471 -3.70 17.83 -3.45
N ILE A 472 -4.64 18.40 -2.68
CA ILE A 472 -4.41 18.78 -1.28
C ILE A 472 -4.03 17.57 -0.42
N ASN A 473 -4.75 16.45 -0.55
CA ASN A 473 -4.48 15.22 0.20
C ASN A 473 -3.09 14.64 -0.15
N MET A 474 -2.77 14.57 -1.45
CA MET A 474 -1.45 14.12 -1.93
C MET A 474 -0.33 15.02 -1.42
N VAL A 475 -0.49 16.34 -1.43
CA VAL A 475 0.54 17.30 -0.98
C VAL A 475 0.72 17.27 0.54
N ASN A 476 -0.26 16.79 1.31
CA ASN A 476 -0.10 16.58 2.75
C ASN A 476 0.70 15.30 3.07
N ASP A 477 0.35 14.15 2.49
CA ASP A 477 1.09 12.90 2.73
C ASP A 477 2.52 12.94 2.17
N ALA A 478 3.50 12.42 2.92
CA ALA A 478 4.90 12.48 2.52
C ALA A 478 5.23 11.61 1.29
N ARG A 479 4.56 10.48 1.11
CA ARG A 479 4.78 9.50 0.04
C ARG A 479 4.09 9.96 -1.24
N ALA A 480 2.82 10.35 -1.13
CA ALA A 480 2.04 10.82 -2.28
C ALA A 480 2.59 12.16 -2.81
N ARG A 481 3.01 13.09 -1.93
CA ARG A 481 3.71 14.33 -2.33
C ARG A 481 5.00 14.02 -3.08
N THR A 482 5.72 13.00 -2.64
CA THR A 482 6.97 12.58 -3.28
C THR A 482 6.72 12.06 -4.70
N VAL A 483 5.73 11.19 -4.90
CA VAL A 483 5.32 10.75 -6.26
C VAL A 483 4.90 11.95 -7.11
N LEU A 484 4.06 12.84 -6.56
CA LEU A 484 3.50 14.00 -7.26
C LEU A 484 4.54 15.04 -7.73
N LEU A 485 5.52 15.36 -6.86
CA LEU A 485 6.51 16.40 -7.13
C LEU A 485 7.84 15.88 -7.69
N TYR A 486 8.03 14.57 -7.81
CA TYR A 486 9.21 13.98 -8.42
C TYR A 486 9.57 14.57 -9.82
N PRO A 487 8.61 14.86 -10.73
CA PRO A 487 8.91 15.51 -12.01
C PRO A 487 9.46 16.94 -11.89
N PHE A 488 9.15 17.66 -10.80
CA PHE A 488 9.52 19.06 -10.58
C PHE A 488 10.78 19.22 -9.71
N ALA A 489 11.03 18.26 -8.82
CA ALA A 489 11.93 18.42 -7.68
C ALA A 489 12.70 17.12 -7.29
N ALA A 490 13.07 16.28 -8.26
CA ALA A 490 13.75 14.99 -8.05
C ALA A 490 15.05 15.04 -7.20
N ASP A 491 15.76 16.17 -7.15
CA ASP A 491 16.98 16.34 -6.33
C ASP A 491 16.73 17.04 -4.97
N ALA A 492 15.47 17.35 -4.66
CA ALA A 492 15.13 18.16 -3.49
C ALA A 492 15.20 17.35 -2.18
N LYS A 493 16.21 17.65 -1.36
CA LYS A 493 16.40 17.07 0.00
C LYS A 493 15.26 17.32 1.00
N TRP A 494 14.33 18.22 0.67
CA TRP A 494 13.12 18.46 1.48
C TRP A 494 11.95 17.55 1.08
N LEU A 495 11.98 17.03 -0.15
CA LEU A 495 10.97 16.13 -0.71
C LEU A 495 11.35 14.68 -0.43
N LEU A 496 12.58 14.29 -0.79
CA LEU A 496 13.04 12.90 -0.69
C LEU A 496 13.76 12.63 0.63
N ASP A 497 13.23 11.69 1.42
CA ASP A 497 13.91 11.12 2.58
C ASP A 497 15.14 10.27 2.18
N ASP A 498 15.93 9.90 3.18
CA ASP A 498 17.24 9.27 2.97
C ASP A 498 17.12 7.89 2.28
N ASN A 499 16.11 7.09 2.62
CA ASN A 499 15.88 5.76 2.05
C ASN A 499 15.36 5.84 0.60
N THR A 500 14.41 6.75 0.33
CA THR A 500 13.95 7.03 -1.04
C THR A 500 15.10 7.50 -1.94
N ARG A 501 16.02 8.35 -1.43
CA ARG A 501 17.21 8.78 -2.19
C ARG A 501 18.20 7.65 -2.45
N GLU A 502 18.47 6.78 -1.47
CA GLU A 502 19.35 5.61 -1.64
C GLU A 502 18.80 4.64 -2.70
N ARG A 503 17.50 4.32 -2.63
CA ARG A 503 16.81 3.52 -3.65
C ARG A 503 16.86 4.17 -5.03
N LEU A 504 16.62 5.48 -5.13
CA LEU A 504 16.69 6.18 -6.43
C LEU A 504 18.11 6.21 -6.99
N ALA A 505 19.14 6.33 -6.15
CA ALA A 505 20.54 6.28 -6.59
C ALA A 505 20.93 4.92 -7.19
N GLU A 506 20.50 3.80 -6.58
CA GLU A 506 20.62 2.45 -7.14
C GLU A 506 20.01 2.36 -8.55
N LEU A 507 18.78 2.85 -8.72
CA LEU A 507 18.09 2.88 -10.01
C LEU A 507 18.78 3.81 -11.03
N TYR A 508 19.28 4.97 -10.59
CA TYR A 508 19.96 5.93 -11.46
C TYR A 508 21.28 5.37 -12.02
N THR A 509 21.99 4.53 -11.27
CA THR A 509 23.20 3.83 -11.75
C THR A 509 22.87 2.79 -12.82
N ILE A 510 21.80 1.99 -12.63
CA ILE A 510 21.33 1.02 -13.64
C ILE A 510 20.84 1.74 -14.91
N ARG A 511 20.07 2.82 -14.73
CA ARG A 511 19.46 3.63 -15.79
C ARG A 511 20.44 4.14 -16.82
N GLN A 512 21.70 4.42 -16.45
CA GLN A 512 22.76 4.82 -17.39
C GLN A 512 23.02 3.79 -18.50
N LYS A 513 22.68 2.51 -18.26
CA LYS A 513 22.80 1.42 -19.24
C LYS A 513 21.48 1.12 -19.97
N THR A 514 20.33 1.38 -19.35
CA THR A 514 19.02 0.85 -19.77
C THR A 514 17.98 1.90 -20.22
N SER A 515 18.33 3.18 -20.17
CA SER A 515 17.50 4.31 -20.62
C SER A 515 18.30 5.15 -21.62
N LYS A 516 17.63 5.64 -22.67
CA LYS A 516 18.25 6.46 -23.74
C LYS A 516 17.89 7.94 -23.62
N LYS A 517 16.85 8.29 -22.86
CA LYS A 517 16.44 9.69 -22.66
C LYS A 517 17.18 10.33 -21.48
N ASP A 518 17.67 11.54 -21.71
CA ASP A 518 18.26 12.40 -20.68
C ASP A 518 17.33 12.55 -19.45
N PRO A 519 17.85 12.44 -18.21
CA PRO A 519 17.02 12.50 -17.01
C PRO A 519 16.19 13.78 -16.87
N ASN A 520 16.78 14.95 -17.12
CA ASN A 520 16.11 16.23 -16.95
C ASN A 520 15.00 16.39 -17.99
N THR A 521 15.29 16.00 -19.24
CA THR A 521 14.33 15.99 -20.35
C THR A 521 13.14 15.07 -20.06
N ARG A 522 13.38 13.86 -19.52
CA ARG A 522 12.29 12.94 -19.12
C ARG A 522 11.41 13.53 -18.02
N LEU A 523 11.99 14.13 -16.98
CA LEU A 523 11.23 14.72 -15.87
C LEU A 523 10.45 15.96 -16.34
N GLN A 524 11.05 16.83 -17.15
CA GLN A 524 10.38 17.99 -17.76
C GLN A 524 9.21 17.57 -18.67
N GLU A 525 9.39 16.55 -19.52
CA GLU A 525 8.29 16.03 -20.33
C GLU A 525 7.12 15.52 -19.48
N ILE A 526 7.38 14.83 -18.36
CA ILE A 526 6.31 14.37 -17.45
C ILE A 526 5.63 15.58 -16.78
N ALA A 527 6.42 16.51 -16.22
CA ALA A 527 5.90 17.72 -15.57
C ALA A 527 4.94 18.50 -16.48
N LYS A 528 5.35 18.74 -17.74
CA LYS A 528 4.55 19.48 -18.74
C LYS A 528 3.20 18.83 -19.07
N ASN A 529 3.03 17.53 -18.88
CA ASN A 529 1.74 16.85 -19.11
C ASN A 529 0.77 17.01 -17.92
N ILE A 530 1.27 17.08 -16.68
CA ILE A 530 0.45 17.09 -15.45
C ILE A 530 0.21 18.50 -14.90
N GLU A 531 1.13 19.41 -15.18
CA GLU A 531 1.09 20.81 -14.76
C GLU A 531 -0.21 21.57 -15.09
N PRO A 532 -0.89 21.37 -16.24
CA PRO A 532 -2.21 21.97 -16.49
C PRO A 532 -3.26 21.69 -15.41
N GLN A 533 -3.24 20.48 -14.84
CA GLN A 533 -4.16 20.05 -13.80
C GLN A 533 -3.76 20.61 -12.43
N LEU A 534 -2.46 20.64 -12.12
CA LEU A 534 -1.94 21.23 -10.89
C LEU A 534 -2.16 22.74 -10.82
N LEU A 535 -1.98 23.46 -11.93
CA LEU A 535 -2.33 24.88 -12.04
C LEU A 535 -3.82 25.12 -11.78
N SER A 536 -4.69 24.25 -12.31
CA SER A 536 -6.14 24.34 -12.10
C SER A 536 -6.53 24.08 -10.62
N ALA A 537 -5.88 23.12 -9.97
CA ALA A 537 -6.03 22.86 -8.53
C ALA A 537 -5.58 24.07 -7.69
N ILE A 538 -4.43 24.68 -8.02
CA ILE A 538 -3.94 25.89 -7.33
C ILE A 538 -4.94 27.04 -7.50
N THR A 539 -5.38 27.36 -8.72
CA THR A 539 -6.38 28.44 -8.95
C THR A 539 -7.67 28.21 -8.16
N ALA A 540 -8.11 26.95 -7.99
CA ALA A 540 -9.34 26.61 -7.28
C ALA A 540 -9.22 26.68 -5.74
N ARG A 541 -8.04 26.38 -5.15
CA ARG A 541 -7.87 26.20 -3.69
C ARG A 541 -6.57 26.80 -3.13
N ALA A 542 -6.03 27.85 -3.73
CA ALA A 542 -4.75 28.47 -3.34
C ALA A 542 -4.66 28.84 -1.85
N ALA A 543 -5.76 29.27 -1.22
CA ALA A 543 -5.82 29.57 0.21
C ALA A 543 -5.54 28.34 1.10
N ASP A 544 -6.02 27.17 0.70
CA ASP A 544 -5.81 25.92 1.43
C ASP A 544 -4.35 25.47 1.27
N PHE A 545 -3.78 25.54 0.06
CA PHE A 545 -2.34 25.30 -0.16
C PHE A 545 -1.46 26.31 0.57
N ALA A 546 -1.92 27.56 0.77
CA ALA A 546 -1.20 28.57 1.55
C ALA A 546 -1.19 28.30 3.06
N SER A 547 -2.13 27.49 3.57
CA SER A 547 -2.29 27.26 5.02
C SER A 547 -1.21 26.36 5.65
N PHE A 548 -0.40 25.64 4.85
CA PHE A 548 0.60 24.70 5.36
C PHE A 548 1.91 24.70 4.54
N SER A 549 3.04 24.41 5.23
CA SER A 549 4.39 24.52 4.66
C SER A 549 4.60 23.74 3.36
N PHE A 550 4.08 22.51 3.26
CA PHE A 550 4.24 21.70 2.06
C PHE A 550 3.39 22.18 0.88
N GLY A 551 2.22 22.80 1.13
CA GLY A 551 1.40 23.44 0.09
C GLY A 551 2.10 24.68 -0.50
N LEU A 552 2.74 25.48 0.34
CA LEU A 552 3.59 26.60 -0.09
C LEU A 552 4.81 26.13 -0.90
N GLN A 553 5.41 24.99 -0.55
CA GLN A 553 6.50 24.41 -1.35
C GLN A 553 5.99 23.85 -2.68
N PHE A 554 4.88 23.10 -2.69
CA PHE A 554 4.21 22.60 -3.89
C PHE A 554 3.88 23.72 -4.89
N MET A 555 3.25 24.81 -4.41
CA MET A 555 2.98 25.99 -5.24
C MET A 555 4.27 26.60 -5.79
N GLY A 556 5.33 26.72 -4.97
CA GLY A 556 6.63 27.23 -5.42
C GLY A 556 7.29 26.39 -6.52
N GLU A 557 7.19 25.06 -6.47
CA GLU A 557 7.73 24.17 -7.50
C GLU A 557 6.92 24.23 -8.81
N VAL A 558 5.58 24.15 -8.72
CA VAL A 558 4.67 24.09 -9.88
C VAL A 558 4.51 25.44 -10.58
N LEU A 559 4.41 26.54 -9.84
CA LEU A 559 4.20 27.87 -10.44
C LEU A 559 5.45 28.38 -11.17
N VAL A 560 6.65 27.93 -10.77
CA VAL A 560 7.88 28.12 -11.56
C VAL A 560 7.87 27.16 -12.76
N GLY A 561 7.84 25.85 -12.50
CA GLY A 561 7.47 24.80 -13.45
C GLY A 561 8.04 24.92 -14.87
N ALA A 562 7.20 24.70 -15.89
CA ALA A 562 7.50 24.97 -17.30
C ALA A 562 6.63 26.14 -17.82
N PRO A 563 7.16 27.37 -17.89
CA PRO A 563 6.38 28.60 -18.09
C PRO A 563 5.59 28.65 -19.40
N GLU A 564 6.01 27.90 -20.43
CA GLU A 564 5.34 27.81 -21.72
C GLU A 564 4.05 26.98 -21.70
N VAL A 565 3.85 26.16 -20.65
CA VAL A 565 2.64 25.33 -20.48
C VAL A 565 1.50 26.15 -19.90
N GLU A 566 0.37 26.14 -20.61
CA GLU A 566 -0.90 26.80 -20.26
C GLU A 566 -0.73 28.21 -19.66
N PRO A 567 -0.11 29.19 -20.36
CA PRO A 567 0.27 30.47 -19.76
C PRO A 567 -0.90 31.26 -19.16
N SER A 568 -2.12 31.10 -19.71
CA SER A 568 -3.35 31.68 -19.14
C SER A 568 -3.64 31.14 -17.73
N LYS A 569 -3.70 29.81 -17.57
CA LYS A 569 -3.94 29.16 -16.27
C LYS A 569 -2.83 29.47 -15.27
N ARG A 570 -1.57 29.53 -15.73
CA ARG A 570 -0.45 29.95 -14.88
C ARG A 570 -0.63 31.40 -14.40
N LYS A 571 -1.04 32.31 -15.28
CA LYS A 571 -1.31 33.71 -14.93
C LYS A 571 -2.48 33.85 -13.95
N GLU A 572 -3.53 33.04 -14.08
CA GLU A 572 -4.65 32.98 -13.14
C GLU A 572 -4.20 32.48 -11.75
N ALA A 573 -3.46 31.36 -11.69
CA ALA A 573 -2.92 30.82 -10.45
C ALA A 573 -1.94 31.79 -9.76
N LEU A 574 -1.07 32.44 -10.54
CA LEU A 574 -0.13 33.48 -10.07
C LEU A 574 -0.86 34.73 -9.57
N ALA A 575 -2.00 35.10 -10.17
CA ALA A 575 -2.80 36.24 -9.71
C ALA A 575 -3.48 35.95 -8.37
N GLU A 576 -3.98 34.73 -8.17
CA GLU A 576 -4.58 34.33 -6.89
C GLU A 576 -3.52 34.23 -5.77
N VAL A 577 -2.32 33.71 -6.06
CA VAL A 577 -1.19 33.74 -5.11
C VAL A 577 -0.69 35.17 -4.84
N ALA A 578 -0.78 36.09 -5.81
CA ALA A 578 -0.51 37.50 -5.58
C ALA A 578 -1.55 38.12 -4.63
N ARG A 579 -2.84 37.88 -4.85
CA ARG A 579 -3.95 38.31 -3.98
C ARG A 579 -3.79 37.81 -2.55
N LEU A 580 -3.35 36.55 -2.39
CA LEU A 580 -3.10 35.93 -1.10
C LEU A 580 -1.75 36.30 -0.46
N SER A 581 -0.87 37.08 -1.11
CA SER A 581 0.52 37.27 -0.66
C SER A 581 0.65 37.86 0.75
N GLN A 582 -0.27 38.74 1.16
CA GLN A 582 -0.32 39.25 2.55
C GLN A 582 -0.71 38.12 3.53
N SER A 583 -1.76 37.35 3.21
CA SER A 583 -2.18 36.19 4.01
C SER A 583 -1.10 35.11 4.09
N ILE A 584 -0.31 34.89 3.03
CA ILE A 584 0.82 33.95 2.99
C ILE A 584 1.97 34.41 3.92
N LEU A 585 2.12 35.72 4.12
CA LEU A 585 3.10 36.27 5.06
C LEU A 585 2.60 36.25 6.51
N ASP A 586 1.28 36.44 6.72
CA ASP A 586 0.68 36.60 8.06
C ASP A 586 0.18 35.29 8.69
N ALA A 587 -0.41 34.38 7.91
CA ALA A 587 -0.86 33.05 8.36
C ALA A 587 0.32 32.11 8.74
N ALA A 588 1.54 32.61 8.59
CA ALA A 588 2.78 32.05 9.12
C ALA A 588 2.87 32.01 10.67
N LEU A 589 1.79 32.35 11.38
CA LEU A 589 1.67 32.44 12.84
C LEU A 589 0.29 31.87 13.27
N PRO A 590 0.19 31.22 14.45
CA PRO A 590 0.42 29.77 14.48
C PRO A 590 -0.84 28.92 14.70
N ALA A 591 -0.94 27.81 13.96
CA ALA A 591 -1.97 26.78 14.12
C ALA A 591 -1.39 25.50 14.80
N SER A 592 -0.96 25.65 16.06
CA SER A 592 -0.23 24.64 16.86
C SER A 592 1.20 24.31 16.39
N ALA A 593 2.01 23.75 17.30
CA ALA A 593 3.47 23.58 17.22
C ALA A 593 4.28 24.89 17.05
N GLY A 594 5.36 25.03 17.84
CA GLY A 594 6.17 26.26 17.93
C GLY A 594 7.18 26.45 16.79
N ASP A 595 6.77 26.24 15.55
CA ASP A 595 7.70 26.12 14.42
C ASP A 595 7.71 27.38 13.52
N ASN A 596 8.72 28.24 13.71
CA ASN A 596 8.99 29.45 12.90
C ASN A 596 9.37 29.15 11.42
N LYS A 597 9.07 27.93 10.92
CA LYS A 597 9.43 27.43 9.59
C LYS A 597 8.42 27.85 8.53
N ALA A 598 7.12 27.81 8.82
CA ALA A 598 6.05 28.16 7.86
C ALA A 598 6.25 29.56 7.27
N THR A 599 6.62 30.51 8.13
CA THR A 599 7.05 31.88 7.80
C THR A 599 8.18 31.93 6.76
N SER A 600 9.15 31.03 6.87
CA SER A 600 10.23 30.94 5.90
C SER A 600 9.78 30.31 4.59
N HIS A 601 8.86 29.34 4.60
CA HIS A 601 8.39 28.68 3.38
C HIS A 601 7.57 29.64 2.50
N GLY A 602 6.60 30.36 3.07
CA GLY A 602 5.79 31.33 2.31
C GLY A 602 6.64 32.48 1.75
N LYS A 603 7.51 33.05 2.58
CA LYS A 603 8.49 34.06 2.18
C LYS A 603 9.44 33.58 1.07
N ASN A 604 9.95 32.36 1.16
CA ASN A 604 10.85 31.80 0.16
C ASN A 604 10.12 31.51 -1.16
N MET A 605 8.88 31.00 -1.11
CA MET A 605 8.02 30.82 -2.29
C MET A 605 7.83 32.16 -3.01
N LEU A 606 7.33 33.19 -2.31
CA LEU A 606 7.09 34.51 -2.90
C LEU A 606 8.37 35.13 -3.46
N LYS A 607 9.52 34.98 -2.77
CA LYS A 607 10.83 35.40 -3.28
C LYS A 607 11.18 34.71 -4.60
N THR A 608 11.08 33.38 -4.66
CA THR A 608 11.36 32.57 -5.86
C THR A 608 10.49 32.98 -7.05
N LEU A 609 9.18 33.21 -6.81
CA LEU A 609 8.24 33.66 -7.85
C LEU A 609 8.56 35.08 -8.33
N VAL A 610 8.93 36.00 -7.44
CA VAL A 610 9.35 37.37 -7.82
C VAL A 610 10.67 37.36 -8.61
N GLN A 611 11.64 36.52 -8.24
CA GLN A 611 12.89 36.36 -9.00
C GLN A 611 12.70 35.57 -10.31
N GLY A 612 11.53 34.98 -10.52
CA GLY A 612 11.15 34.33 -11.78
C GLY A 612 11.83 32.99 -12.04
N GLY A 613 12.37 32.31 -11.03
CA GLY A 613 13.12 31.07 -11.25
C GLY A 613 13.77 30.48 -10.00
N LYS A 614 14.38 29.30 -10.15
CA LYS A 614 15.02 28.56 -9.05
C LYS A 614 16.46 29.05 -8.80
N PHE A 615 16.90 29.01 -7.54
CA PHE A 615 18.29 29.26 -7.17
C PHE A 615 19.14 28.01 -7.34
N ASP A 616 20.17 28.07 -8.18
CA ASP A 616 21.17 27.01 -8.31
C ASP A 616 22.33 27.23 -7.32
N PRO A 617 22.58 26.30 -6.37
CA PRO A 617 23.71 26.40 -5.45
C PRO A 617 25.09 26.39 -6.12
N SER A 618 25.20 25.87 -7.34
CA SER A 618 26.45 25.65 -8.07
C SER A 618 26.97 26.96 -8.66
N THR A 619 26.15 27.65 -9.45
CA THR A 619 26.42 28.99 -9.99
C THR A 619 26.18 30.11 -8.96
N LYS A 620 25.49 29.81 -7.85
CA LYS A 620 25.06 30.75 -6.81
C LYS A 620 24.19 31.89 -7.35
N LYS A 621 23.44 31.62 -8.42
CA LYS A 621 22.50 32.57 -9.04
C LYS A 621 21.09 31.97 -9.07
N VAL A 622 20.11 32.84 -9.22
CA VAL A 622 18.80 32.41 -9.74
C VAL A 622 18.94 32.20 -11.25
N VAL A 623 18.37 31.11 -11.75
CA VAL A 623 18.18 30.86 -13.18
C VAL A 623 16.72 31.20 -13.48
N PRO A 624 16.41 32.36 -14.11
CA PRO A 624 15.05 32.69 -14.49
C PRO A 624 14.50 31.69 -15.52
N VAL A 625 13.19 31.47 -15.51
CA VAL A 625 12.53 30.67 -16.55
C VAL A 625 12.12 31.55 -17.73
N GLU A 626 12.18 31.00 -18.94
CA GLU A 626 11.74 31.64 -20.17
C GLU A 626 10.54 30.88 -20.76
N PRO A 627 9.39 31.53 -21.06
CA PRO A 627 9.09 32.95 -20.84
C PRO A 627 9.01 33.35 -19.36
N ALA A 628 9.26 34.63 -19.08
CA ALA A 628 9.25 35.14 -17.70
C ALA A 628 7.84 35.08 -17.05
N LEU A 629 7.77 34.62 -15.80
CA LEU A 629 6.51 34.38 -15.06
C LEU A 629 5.61 35.63 -14.88
N GLY A 630 6.15 36.84 -14.96
CA GLY A 630 5.40 38.09 -14.76
C GLY A 630 4.90 38.35 -13.33
N PHE A 631 5.10 37.42 -12.38
CA PHE A 631 4.59 37.51 -11.01
C PHE A 631 5.01 38.80 -10.28
N ALA A 632 6.23 39.30 -10.51
CA ALA A 632 6.70 40.57 -9.96
C ALA A 632 5.75 41.76 -10.22
N VAL A 633 5.08 41.80 -11.38
CA VAL A 633 4.12 42.85 -11.73
C VAL A 633 2.78 42.64 -11.03
N LEU A 634 2.31 41.39 -10.92
CA LEU A 634 1.08 41.04 -10.19
C LEU A 634 1.24 41.36 -8.70
N PHE A 635 2.30 40.84 -8.08
CA PHE A 635 2.68 41.10 -6.69
C PHE A 635 2.79 42.60 -6.38
N TRP A 636 3.46 43.38 -7.24
CA TRP A 636 3.57 44.83 -7.05
C TRP A 636 2.20 45.54 -7.08
N ASN A 637 1.28 45.12 -7.93
CA ASN A 637 -0.05 45.74 -8.01
C ASN A 637 -0.84 45.58 -6.71
N GLU A 638 -0.67 44.48 -5.98
CA GLU A 638 -1.30 44.23 -4.69
C GLU A 638 -0.56 44.95 -3.55
N ILE A 639 0.76 44.78 -3.41
CA ILE A 639 1.51 45.25 -2.23
C ILE A 639 1.90 46.73 -2.25
N LYS A 640 1.69 47.48 -3.34
CA LYS A 640 2.13 48.88 -3.51
C LYS A 640 1.75 49.85 -2.38
N SER A 641 0.64 49.63 -1.68
CA SER A 641 0.21 50.46 -0.54
C SER A 641 0.99 50.15 0.75
N ASN A 642 1.38 48.89 0.93
CA ASN A 642 1.95 48.35 2.18
C ASN A 642 3.46 47.99 2.00
N VAL A 643 4.08 48.42 0.89
CA VAL A 643 5.48 48.10 0.55
C VAL A 643 6.48 48.46 1.64
N VAL A 644 6.20 49.50 2.42
CA VAL A 644 7.04 49.92 3.55
C VAL A 644 7.01 48.86 4.66
N ASP A 645 5.82 48.39 5.04
CA ASP A 645 5.63 47.38 6.09
C ASP A 645 6.26 46.05 5.68
N TRP A 646 6.14 45.68 4.40
CA TRP A 646 6.85 44.54 3.82
C TRP A 646 8.37 44.70 3.89
N ALA A 647 8.90 45.87 3.55
CA ALA A 647 10.33 46.16 3.52
C ALA A 647 10.96 46.24 4.93
N THR A 648 10.22 46.73 5.93
CA THR A 648 10.65 46.78 7.34
C THR A 648 10.38 45.47 8.09
N GLY A 649 9.39 44.69 7.67
CA GLY A 649 8.91 43.47 8.32
C GLY A 649 9.50 42.18 7.75
N GLN A 650 8.78 41.08 7.94
CA GLN A 650 9.25 39.73 7.58
C GLN A 650 9.43 39.55 6.07
N GLY A 651 8.62 40.24 5.24
CA GLY A 651 8.66 40.21 3.78
C GLY A 651 9.87 40.90 3.13
N SER A 652 10.80 41.46 3.91
CA SER A 652 11.85 42.36 3.41
C SER A 652 12.70 41.79 2.27
N PHE A 653 13.01 40.49 2.31
CA PHE A 653 13.77 39.81 1.25
C PHE A 653 12.97 39.56 -0.05
N VAL A 654 11.63 39.61 0.00
CA VAL A 654 10.77 39.59 -1.20
C VAL A 654 10.84 40.97 -1.89
N ILE A 655 10.92 42.05 -1.12
CA ILE A 655 11.15 43.41 -1.65
C ILE A 655 12.58 43.55 -2.20
N VAL A 656 13.60 42.99 -1.53
CA VAL A 656 14.96 42.89 -2.10
C VAL A 656 14.93 42.17 -3.44
N ALA A 657 14.29 41.01 -3.53
CA ALA A 657 14.09 40.28 -4.78
C ALA A 657 13.36 41.12 -5.85
N LEU A 658 12.37 41.92 -5.47
CA LEU A 658 11.64 42.81 -6.39
C LEU A 658 12.54 43.92 -6.97
N THR A 659 13.53 44.39 -6.21
CA THR A 659 14.57 45.31 -6.75
C THR A 659 15.57 44.61 -7.68
N GLU A 660 15.73 43.30 -7.57
CA GLU A 660 16.73 42.50 -8.30
C GLU A 660 16.18 41.83 -9.56
N ALA A 661 14.89 41.48 -9.58
CA ALA A 661 14.24 40.75 -10.67
C ALA A 661 14.48 41.44 -12.02
N GLU A 662 15.24 40.81 -12.91
CA GLU A 662 15.74 41.46 -14.13
C GLU A 662 14.59 41.98 -15.00
N ASN A 663 13.58 41.14 -15.22
CA ASN A 663 12.37 41.41 -16.02
C ASN A 663 11.25 42.15 -15.24
N PHE A 664 11.59 43.24 -14.55
CA PHE A 664 10.62 44.09 -13.82
C PHE A 664 10.88 45.58 -14.06
N ASP A 665 10.03 46.22 -14.86
CA ASP A 665 10.20 47.61 -15.31
C ASP A 665 9.95 48.66 -14.20
N LYS A 666 9.19 48.29 -13.17
CA LYS A 666 8.72 49.21 -12.12
C LYS A 666 9.65 49.33 -10.91
N LYS A 667 10.92 48.90 -11.02
CA LYS A 667 11.97 49.08 -9.99
C LYS A 667 12.02 50.51 -9.46
N ASP A 668 11.89 51.47 -10.36
CA ASP A 668 11.88 52.90 -10.08
C ASP A 668 10.70 53.32 -9.19
N GLU A 669 9.51 52.73 -9.34
CA GLU A 669 8.36 52.99 -8.47
C GLU A 669 8.64 52.47 -7.04
N VAL A 670 9.19 51.25 -6.93
CA VAL A 670 9.56 50.62 -5.65
C VAL A 670 10.62 51.46 -4.93
N LEU A 671 11.70 51.83 -5.61
CA LEU A 671 12.77 52.66 -5.04
C LEU A 671 12.23 54.05 -4.64
N LYS A 672 11.37 54.68 -5.43
CA LYS A 672 10.73 55.98 -5.08
C LYS A 672 9.82 55.86 -3.84
N ALA A 673 9.12 54.74 -3.66
CA ALA A 673 8.33 54.48 -2.46
C ALA A 673 9.23 54.28 -1.23
N LEU A 674 10.27 53.46 -1.34
CA LEU A 674 11.22 53.19 -0.26
C LEU A 674 12.03 54.44 0.15
N LYS A 675 12.42 55.31 -0.79
CA LYS A 675 13.11 56.58 -0.47
C LYS A 675 12.26 57.52 0.39
N LYS A 676 10.94 57.55 0.21
CA LYS A 676 10.03 58.32 1.08
C LYS A 676 9.99 57.77 2.52
N ALA A 677 10.22 56.48 2.69
CA ALA A 677 10.20 55.78 3.98
C ALA A 677 11.60 55.54 4.58
N LYS A 678 12.66 56.21 4.08
CA LYS A 678 14.05 55.91 4.45
C LYS A 678 14.32 55.86 5.97
N LYS A 679 13.71 56.75 6.76
CA LYS A 679 13.80 56.75 8.23
C LYS A 679 13.21 55.50 8.91
N GLN A 680 12.14 54.93 8.35
CA GLN A 680 11.52 53.69 8.87
C GLN A 680 12.36 52.47 8.48
N LEU A 681 12.96 52.48 7.28
CA LEU A 681 13.94 51.48 6.87
C LEU A 681 15.20 51.53 7.75
N GLU A 682 15.72 52.72 8.06
CA GLU A 682 16.86 52.91 8.98
C GLU A 682 16.56 52.37 10.39
N ALA A 683 15.37 52.65 10.93
CA ALA A 683 14.94 52.13 12.23
C ALA A 683 14.74 50.60 12.24
N ALA A 684 14.24 50.00 11.15
CA ALA A 684 14.09 48.55 11.04
C ALA A 684 15.42 47.83 10.77
N ALA A 685 16.32 48.47 10.03
CA ALA A 685 17.67 48.01 9.71
C ALA A 685 18.58 47.94 10.95
N ASN A 686 18.51 48.99 11.79
CA ASN A 686 19.28 49.17 13.01
C ASN A 686 18.35 49.67 14.14
N PRO A 687 17.64 48.77 14.86
CA PRO A 687 16.74 49.16 15.95
C PRO A 687 17.51 49.87 17.07
N THR A 688 17.08 51.09 17.37
CA THR A 688 17.76 51.99 18.31
C THR A 688 17.61 51.49 19.74
N GLY A 689 18.67 50.87 20.26
CA GLY A 689 18.71 50.28 21.61
C GLY A 689 19.90 49.35 21.86
N GLY A 690 20.52 48.80 20.81
CA GLY A 690 21.77 48.06 20.93
C GLY A 690 22.99 48.98 21.09
N GLN A 691 23.41 49.25 22.33
CA GLN A 691 24.75 49.79 22.57
C GLN A 691 25.80 48.71 22.31
N GLU A 692 26.82 49.02 21.50
CA GLU A 692 28.03 48.21 21.41
C GLU A 692 28.87 48.40 22.68
N VAL A 693 28.78 47.45 23.61
CA VAL A 693 29.65 47.40 24.79
C VAL A 693 30.80 46.44 24.51
N GLU A 694 31.97 46.96 24.13
CA GLU A 694 33.23 46.21 24.04
C GLU A 694 33.71 45.74 25.43
N ALA A 695 33.11 44.67 25.96
CA ALA A 695 33.49 44.07 27.24
C ALA A 695 34.58 42.99 27.05
N LYS A 696 35.85 43.41 26.96
CA LYS A 696 37.01 42.50 27.03
C LYS A 696 37.05 41.78 28.38
N SER A 697 36.77 40.48 28.43
CA SER A 697 37.17 39.62 29.56
C SER A 697 37.48 38.18 29.13
N LYS A 698 38.18 37.44 29.99
CA LYS A 698 38.71 36.09 29.72
C LYS A 698 37.88 35.00 30.43
N ASN A 699 38.18 33.76 30.02
CA ASN A 699 37.84 32.48 30.63
C ASN A 699 36.46 31.90 30.35
N GLN A 700 36.48 30.59 30.11
CA GLN A 700 35.33 29.75 29.79
C GLN A 700 34.67 29.23 31.09
N LYS A 701 33.36 29.00 31.03
CA LYS A 701 32.75 27.74 31.50
C LYS A 701 31.61 27.39 30.55
N LYS A 702 31.46 26.10 30.21
CA LYS A 702 30.37 25.61 29.35
C LYS A 702 29.10 25.49 30.18
N GLY A 703 27.95 25.86 29.61
CA GLY A 703 26.64 25.45 30.14
C GLY A 703 25.63 26.57 30.40
N ASP A 704 25.55 27.60 29.55
CA ASP A 704 24.33 28.42 29.52
C ASP A 704 24.04 28.99 28.12
N LYS A 705 22.80 29.46 27.90
CA LYS A 705 22.31 29.91 26.58
C LYS A 705 22.93 31.26 26.19
N ALA A 706 23.41 31.36 24.95
CA ALA A 706 23.94 32.62 24.42
C ALA A 706 22.84 33.71 24.35
N PRO A 707 23.16 34.98 24.70
CA PRO A 707 22.19 36.06 24.67
C PRO A 707 21.76 36.39 23.23
N VAL A 708 20.46 36.62 23.04
CA VAL A 708 19.89 36.97 21.73
C VAL A 708 20.24 38.42 21.38
N THR A 709 21.34 38.61 20.64
CA THR A 709 21.65 39.90 20.03
C THR A 709 20.55 40.28 19.03
N ILE A 710 19.89 41.41 19.25
CA ILE A 710 18.81 41.92 18.38
C ILE A 710 19.44 42.47 17.09
N ARG A 711 19.75 41.57 16.15
CA ARG A 711 20.20 41.93 14.80
C ARG A 711 19.03 42.51 14.00
N GLY A 712 19.11 43.80 13.69
CA GLY A 712 18.11 44.49 12.87
C GLY A 712 17.98 43.90 11.45
N ASN A 713 16.86 44.21 10.80
CA ASN A 713 16.38 43.52 9.61
C ASN A 713 17.40 43.58 8.46
N ALA A 714 17.97 42.43 8.12
CA ALA A 714 19.00 42.30 7.09
C ALA A 714 18.46 42.67 5.68
N GLY A 715 17.19 42.40 5.39
CA GLY A 715 16.58 42.84 4.14
C GLY A 715 16.43 44.36 4.07
N ALA A 716 16.05 45.01 5.18
CA ALA A 716 16.00 46.48 5.25
C ALA A 716 17.39 47.13 5.06
N ARG A 717 18.46 46.51 5.60
CA ARG A 717 19.85 46.96 5.34
C ARG A 717 20.23 46.86 3.85
N ILE A 718 19.96 45.72 3.21
CA ILE A 718 20.22 45.53 1.77
C ILE A 718 19.39 46.50 0.91
N LEU A 719 18.18 46.88 1.35
CA LEU A 719 17.40 47.93 0.68
C LEU A 719 18.02 49.32 0.87
N LEU A 720 18.50 49.68 2.06
CA LEU A 720 19.19 50.96 2.29
C LEU A 720 20.47 51.12 1.48
N GLU A 721 21.21 50.04 1.26
CA GLU A 721 22.39 50.00 0.38
C GLU A 721 22.06 50.31 -1.10
N LYS A 722 20.77 50.27 -1.49
CA LYS A 722 20.26 50.54 -2.84
C LYS A 722 19.49 51.88 -2.97
N LEU A 723 19.47 52.73 -1.93
CA LEU A 723 18.61 53.95 -1.84
C LEU A 723 19.38 55.27 -1.71
#